data_AF-K2RSE5-F1
#
_entry.id   AF-K2RSE5-F1
#
_cell.length_a   1.000
_cell.length_b   1.000
_cell.length_c   1.000
_cell.angle_alpha   90.00
_cell.angle_beta   90.00
_cell.angle_gamma   90.00
#
_symmetry.space_group_name_H-M   'P 1'
#
loop_
_entity.id
_entity.type
_entity.pdbx_description
1 polymer ?
#
loop_
_entity_poly.entity_id
_entity_poly.type
_entity_poly.pdbx_seq_one_letter_code
_entity_poly.pdbx_strand_id
1 'polypeptide(L)'
;MADRTQSNKCHLEGMTPAELVNAKEETEELGGYFVVNGIEKLIRMLIVGKRNFPMAIIRPSFQNRGQSYTKFGIQIRSVRPDQTSQTNVLHYLSDGNVTFRFSWRKNEYLVPVMMILKALVETNDREIFEGLVGAAGSKGLADKQFVTDRVELLLRTYKVYGIHSKAKTRAYLGSKFKVVLGVPDDMPDEDAGAEFLRRIVLPHLGSSDVTESQDIDKFKMLLFMIKKLYSLVEGECTVDNPDAVQNQEILLGGFLYGMILKEKIEDWLMSIRALASEWCRNTQHRFTDPEFEKDFLGRIVRRTNENLGNAMEYFLSTGNLVSSSGLDLQQTSGYTVVAEKINFYRFISHFRMVHRGSFFAELKTTTVRKLLPESWGFLCPVHTPDGSPCGLLNHLAHKCKIATSDVDSSAIPGLVAQLGISNVSSALLEDSVVVQLDGRILGFCSLKQAKVISDTLRYWKVEGTHNVPRELEIGYIPMSNGGQYPGVYMFTQSARLYRPVKYLPLDGLDYVGPFEQPYMTIACTEPEIVSGESTHVEYDPTNILSIVANQTPFSDFNQSPRNMYQCQMGKQSMGTPGTATAYRTDNKSYRLQTGQTPVVRAPLHNEYGLDNFPNGMNAVVAVISYTGYDMDDAFIMNKSAHERGFGHGTIYKTKKVELNDGSRTKGSKRVTKLFGFAPDGIVKADWRLKLDDDGLPHVGTMMQKGDILCAYHTVTYDASKQEYVNKDGQTSFEKYKDDEVGFIEEVRIIGSDTGAEPLQAVSIKIRVPRSPVIGDKFSSRHGQKGVMSQKWPCIDMPFSESGMQPDIIINPHAFPSRMTIGK
;
A
#
# COMPACT_ATOMS: atom_id res chain seq x y z
N MET A 1 1.69 21.56 -5.35
CA MET A 1 2.42 21.12 -4.13
C MET A 1 1.58 20.07 -3.44
N ALA A 2 2.17 18.93 -3.09
CA ALA A 2 1.47 17.85 -2.42
C ALA A 2 2.07 17.68 -1.03
N ASP A 3 1.31 18.04 0.00
CA ASP A 3 1.79 18.00 1.39
C ASP A 3 1.31 16.72 2.08
N ARG A 4 2.24 15.97 2.66
CA ARG A 4 1.92 14.79 3.47
C ARG A 4 1.62 15.23 4.90
N THR A 5 0.38 15.06 5.35
CA THR A 5 -0.09 15.50 6.67
C THR A 5 0.55 14.70 7.82
N GLN A 6 0.87 15.39 8.91
CA GLN A 6 1.53 14.87 10.13
C GLN A 6 2.84 14.10 9.91
N SER A 7 3.54 14.39 8.81
CA SER A 7 4.90 13.89 8.60
C SER A 7 5.95 14.86 9.14
N ASN A 8 7.22 14.44 9.17
CA ASN A 8 8.35 15.27 9.59
C ASN A 8 8.66 16.51 8.74
N LYS A 9 7.86 16.74 7.69
CA LYS A 9 7.90 17.92 6.83
C LYS A 9 6.56 18.66 6.83
N CYS A 10 5.64 18.30 7.72
CA CYS A 10 4.35 18.93 7.89
C CYS A 10 4.40 19.87 9.10
N HIS A 11 3.72 21.02 8.99
CA HIS A 11 3.57 21.93 10.12
C HIS A 11 2.79 21.34 11.30
N LEU A 12 2.02 20.28 11.07
CA LEU A 12 1.23 19.60 12.11
C LEU A 12 2.05 18.60 12.95
N GLU A 13 3.34 18.39 12.65
CA GLU A 13 4.17 17.47 13.42
C GLU A 13 4.32 17.93 14.88
N GLY A 14 4.01 17.04 15.82
CA GLY A 14 4.18 17.30 17.26
C GLY A 14 3.16 18.27 17.85
N MET A 15 2.19 18.75 17.08
CA MET A 15 1.12 19.61 17.61
C MET A 15 0.22 18.84 18.58
N THR A 16 -0.14 19.51 19.67
CA THR A 16 -1.12 19.01 20.63
C THR A 16 -2.55 19.12 20.06
N PRO A 17 -3.54 18.36 20.59
CA PRO A 17 -4.93 18.47 20.14
C PRO A 17 -5.50 19.89 20.18
N ALA A 18 -5.11 20.71 21.17
CA ALA A 18 -5.55 22.10 21.26
C ALA A 18 -4.94 22.98 20.16
N GLU A 19 -3.67 22.77 19.83
CA GLU A 19 -3.00 23.47 18.74
C GLU A 19 -3.56 23.07 17.38
N LEU A 20 -3.94 21.80 17.18
CA LEU A 20 -4.61 21.34 15.96
C LEU A 20 -5.95 22.06 15.74
N VAL A 21 -6.77 22.19 16.78
CA VAL A 21 -8.03 22.96 16.69
C VAL A 21 -7.77 24.42 16.37
N ASN A 22 -6.77 25.05 17.01
CA ASN A 22 -6.38 26.43 16.71
C ASN A 22 -5.86 26.59 15.27
N ALA A 23 -5.20 25.56 14.74
CA ALA A 23 -4.76 25.46 13.35
C ALA A 23 -5.90 25.10 12.38
N LYS A 24 -7.14 24.98 12.87
CA LYS A 24 -8.36 24.66 12.09
C LYS A 24 -8.43 23.22 11.57
N GLU A 25 -7.66 22.32 12.18
CA GLU A 25 -7.68 20.88 11.93
C GLU A 25 -8.60 20.14 12.92
N GLU A 26 -8.79 18.85 12.70
CA GLU A 26 -9.51 17.98 13.64
C GLU A 26 -8.72 17.82 14.95
N THR A 27 -9.44 17.68 16.08
CA THR A 27 -8.85 17.47 17.41
C THR A 27 -7.87 16.29 17.44
N GLU A 28 -8.24 15.20 16.76
CA GLU A 28 -7.47 13.97 16.61
C GLU A 28 -7.22 13.70 15.12
N GLU A 29 -6.60 14.66 14.42
CA GLU A 29 -6.17 14.44 13.04
C GLU A 29 -5.18 13.25 12.99
N LEU A 30 -5.34 12.36 12.01
CA LEU A 30 -4.56 11.12 11.90
C LEU A 30 -3.45 11.23 10.84
N GLY A 31 -3.58 12.18 9.91
CA GLY A 31 -2.63 12.41 8.84
C GLY A 31 -2.42 11.22 7.90
N GLY A 32 -1.24 11.15 7.29
CA GLY A 32 -0.85 9.99 6.45
C GLY A 32 -1.37 10.00 5.01
N TYR A 33 -2.05 11.05 4.59
CA TYR A 33 -2.49 11.30 3.21
C TYR A 33 -1.81 12.55 2.64
N PHE A 34 -2.04 12.80 1.36
CA PHE A 34 -1.57 13.97 0.60
C PHE A 34 -2.75 14.85 0.21
N VAL A 35 -2.56 16.17 0.22
CA VAL A 35 -3.54 17.11 -0.36
C VAL A 35 -3.07 17.49 -1.76
N VAL A 36 -3.87 17.18 -2.78
CA VAL A 36 -3.54 17.45 -4.19
C VAL A 36 -4.70 18.16 -4.85
N ASN A 37 -4.50 19.43 -5.24
CA ASN A 37 -5.52 20.27 -5.87
C ASN A 37 -6.84 20.32 -5.07
N GLY A 38 -6.74 20.38 -3.74
CA GLY A 38 -7.88 20.41 -2.82
C GLY A 38 -8.52 19.05 -2.53
N ILE A 39 -7.99 17.95 -3.07
CA ILE A 39 -8.48 16.58 -2.85
C ILE A 39 -7.49 15.81 -1.99
N GLU A 40 -8.00 15.15 -0.94
CA GLU A 40 -7.22 14.24 -0.10
C GLU A 40 -6.99 12.90 -0.84
N LYS A 41 -5.73 12.53 -1.06
CA LYS A 41 -5.32 11.31 -1.74
C LYS A 41 -4.29 10.56 -0.92
N LEU A 42 -4.36 9.24 -0.90
CA LEU A 42 -3.32 8.40 -0.30
C LEU A 42 -2.73 7.43 -1.31
N ILE A 43 -1.50 7.00 -1.05
CA ILE A 43 -0.87 5.90 -1.78
C ILE A 43 -1.27 4.60 -1.08
N ARG A 44 -1.96 3.70 -1.78
CA ARG A 44 -2.43 2.43 -1.20
C ARG A 44 -1.26 1.50 -0.89
N MET A 45 -1.37 0.74 0.20
CA MET A 45 -0.41 -0.32 0.50
C MET A 45 -0.56 -1.49 -0.49
N LEU A 46 0.57 -2.04 -0.92
CA LEU A 46 0.61 -3.14 -1.88
C LEU A 46 1.34 -4.35 -1.31
N ILE A 47 0.78 -5.54 -1.54
CA ILE A 47 1.44 -6.80 -1.22
C ILE A 47 2.43 -7.13 -2.33
N VAL A 48 3.71 -7.25 -1.96
CA VAL A 48 4.79 -7.72 -2.85
C VAL A 48 5.43 -8.98 -2.29
N GLY A 49 6.26 -9.68 -3.08
CA GLY A 49 6.99 -10.85 -2.59
C GLY A 49 7.98 -10.47 -1.49
N LYS A 50 8.14 -11.35 -0.49
CA LYS A 50 9.06 -11.15 0.64
C LYS A 50 10.48 -10.86 0.13
N ARG A 51 11.10 -9.82 0.69
CA ARG A 51 12.47 -9.43 0.35
C ARG A 51 13.48 -10.49 0.80
N ASN A 52 14.55 -10.60 0.02
CA ASN A 52 15.79 -11.33 0.31
C ASN A 52 15.61 -12.82 0.70
N PHE A 53 14.46 -13.41 0.37
CA PHE A 53 14.19 -14.83 0.54
C PHE A 53 14.09 -15.52 -0.84
N PRO A 54 14.87 -16.58 -1.11
CA PRO A 54 14.84 -17.29 -2.38
C PRO A 54 13.66 -18.28 -2.39
N MET A 55 12.57 -17.90 -3.05
CA MET A 55 11.36 -18.73 -3.16
C MET A 55 11.52 -19.80 -4.24
N ALA A 56 11.22 -21.05 -3.88
CA ALA A 56 11.04 -22.15 -4.80
C ALA A 56 9.68 -22.05 -5.47
N ILE A 57 9.64 -21.84 -6.79
CA ILE A 57 8.39 -21.65 -7.53
C ILE A 57 8.27 -22.62 -8.70
N ILE A 58 7.07 -23.15 -8.88
CA ILE A 58 6.67 -23.89 -10.07
C ILE A 58 5.65 -23.06 -10.82
N ARG A 59 6.00 -22.63 -12.04
CA ARG A 59 5.11 -21.82 -12.88
C ARG A 59 5.05 -22.39 -14.29
N PRO A 60 3.86 -22.76 -14.79
CA PRO A 60 3.71 -23.19 -16.19
C PRO A 60 4.20 -22.15 -17.19
N SER A 61 4.07 -20.86 -16.87
CA SER A 61 4.55 -19.77 -17.73
C SER A 61 6.06 -19.74 -17.93
N PHE A 62 6.85 -20.47 -17.13
CA PHE A 62 8.29 -20.59 -17.36
C PHE A 62 8.62 -21.48 -18.56
N GLN A 63 7.81 -22.50 -18.83
CA GLN A 63 8.00 -23.36 -20.01
C GLN A 63 7.76 -22.61 -21.32
N ASN A 64 6.87 -21.60 -21.30
CA ASN A 64 6.56 -20.79 -22.48
C ASN A 64 7.72 -19.89 -22.94
N ARG A 65 8.83 -19.83 -22.19
CA ARG A 65 9.99 -18.98 -22.50
C ARG A 65 10.96 -19.60 -23.52
N GLY A 66 10.87 -20.90 -23.75
CA GLY A 66 11.70 -21.60 -24.73
C GLY A 66 11.54 -23.11 -24.62
N GLN A 67 11.91 -23.85 -25.66
CA GLN A 67 11.69 -25.30 -25.74
C GLN A 67 12.42 -26.10 -24.66
N SER A 68 13.60 -25.64 -24.23
CA SER A 68 14.37 -26.27 -23.16
C SER A 68 13.98 -25.81 -21.74
N TYR A 69 13.07 -24.86 -21.59
CA TYR A 69 12.70 -24.35 -20.26
C TYR A 69 11.76 -25.32 -19.54
N THR A 70 12.06 -25.56 -18.26
CA THR A 70 11.13 -26.30 -17.39
C THR A 70 10.23 -25.34 -16.60
N LYS A 71 9.29 -25.92 -15.86
CA LYS A 71 8.39 -25.20 -14.96
C LYS A 71 9.06 -24.75 -13.64
N PHE A 72 10.26 -25.25 -13.34
CA PHE A 72 10.95 -25.05 -12.06
C PHE A 72 11.82 -23.79 -12.09
N GLY A 73 11.81 -23.04 -11.00
CA GLY A 73 12.75 -21.93 -10.82
C GLY A 73 12.82 -21.45 -9.37
N ILE A 74 13.90 -20.72 -9.07
CA ILE A 74 14.04 -19.99 -7.81
C ILE A 74 13.92 -18.50 -8.10
N GLN A 75 13.05 -17.80 -7.39
CA GLN A 75 12.88 -16.36 -7.51
C GLN A 75 13.27 -15.68 -6.20
N ILE A 76 14.15 -14.68 -6.27
CA ILE A 76 14.50 -13.83 -5.14
C ILE A 76 14.24 -12.37 -5.51
N ARG A 77 13.59 -11.63 -4.61
CA ARG A 77 13.42 -10.18 -4.71
C ARG A 77 14.41 -9.51 -3.78
N SER A 78 15.49 -8.99 -4.34
CA SER A 78 16.57 -8.36 -3.57
C SER A 78 16.28 -6.88 -3.42
N VAL A 79 16.26 -6.37 -2.19
CA VAL A 79 15.94 -4.96 -1.91
C VAL A 79 17.19 -4.21 -1.46
N ARG A 80 17.44 -3.04 -2.03
CA ARG A 80 18.53 -2.14 -1.63
C ARG A 80 18.18 -1.37 -0.36
N PRO A 81 19.16 -0.77 0.34
CA PRO A 81 18.90 0.10 1.48
C PRO A 81 17.93 1.27 1.16
N ASP A 82 17.96 1.79 -0.07
CA ASP A 82 17.03 2.82 -0.55
C ASP A 82 15.62 2.30 -0.91
N GLN A 83 15.32 1.05 -0.56
CA GLN A 83 14.09 0.31 -0.83
C GLN A 83 13.85 -0.09 -2.29
N THR A 84 14.66 0.35 -3.27
CA THR A 84 14.51 -0.11 -4.65
C THR A 84 14.82 -1.60 -4.77
N SER A 85 13.97 -2.34 -5.50
CA SER A 85 14.11 -3.79 -5.63
C SER A 85 14.59 -4.23 -7.01
N GLN A 86 15.23 -5.39 -7.04
CA GLN A 86 15.65 -6.08 -8.24
C GLN A 86 15.31 -7.56 -8.07
N THR A 87 14.40 -8.06 -8.90
CA THR A 87 14.09 -9.49 -8.94
C THR A 87 15.12 -10.24 -9.79
N ASN A 88 15.69 -11.30 -9.23
CA ASN A 88 16.55 -12.26 -9.91
C ASN A 88 15.86 -13.64 -9.92
N VAL A 89 15.92 -14.35 -11.04
CA VAL A 89 15.32 -15.69 -11.18
C VAL A 89 16.31 -16.68 -11.76
N LEU A 90 16.41 -17.86 -11.15
CA LEU A 90 17.10 -19.01 -11.72
C LEU A 90 16.07 -19.92 -12.39
N HIS A 91 16.30 -20.25 -13.66
CA HIS A 91 15.51 -21.24 -14.38
C HIS A 91 16.30 -22.54 -14.54
N TYR A 92 15.64 -23.67 -14.25
CA TYR A 92 16.15 -24.98 -14.58
C TYR A 92 15.73 -25.37 -16.00
N LEU A 93 16.68 -25.80 -16.83
CA LEU A 93 16.43 -26.24 -18.19
C LEU A 93 16.43 -27.78 -18.26
N SER A 94 15.72 -28.34 -19.24
CA SER A 94 15.61 -29.78 -19.46
C SER A 94 16.93 -30.42 -19.89
N ASP A 95 17.83 -29.62 -20.47
CA ASP A 95 19.19 -30.02 -20.78
C ASP A 95 20.06 -30.13 -19.51
N GLY A 96 19.61 -29.64 -18.35
CA GLY A 96 20.36 -29.65 -17.09
C GLY A 96 21.14 -28.36 -16.82
N ASN A 97 21.10 -27.37 -17.72
CA ASN A 97 21.69 -26.06 -17.48
C ASN A 97 20.81 -25.19 -16.56
N VAL A 98 21.45 -24.18 -15.96
CA VAL A 98 20.78 -23.19 -15.11
C VAL A 98 21.06 -21.79 -15.66
N THR A 99 20.01 -21.05 -15.99
CA THR A 99 20.11 -19.67 -16.48
C THR A 99 19.67 -18.68 -15.41
N PHE A 100 20.42 -17.59 -15.28
CA PHE A 100 20.12 -16.46 -14.42
C PHE A 100 19.42 -15.37 -15.22
N ARG A 101 18.21 -15.00 -14.79
CA ARG A 101 17.37 -14.00 -15.40
C ARG A 101 17.28 -12.76 -14.52
N PHE A 102 17.33 -11.60 -15.16
CA PHE A 102 17.01 -10.32 -14.54
C PHE A 102 16.24 -9.43 -15.53
N SER A 103 15.58 -8.40 -15.00
CA SER A 103 14.98 -7.34 -15.80
C SER A 103 15.71 -6.02 -15.62
N TRP A 104 15.94 -5.30 -16.70
CA TRP A 104 16.56 -3.98 -16.70
C TRP A 104 15.89 -3.09 -17.74
N ARG A 105 15.39 -1.91 -17.33
CA ARG A 105 14.67 -0.96 -18.19
C ARG A 105 13.58 -1.63 -19.05
N LYS A 106 12.74 -2.45 -18.40
CA LYS A 106 11.63 -3.23 -19.00
C LYS A 106 12.04 -4.34 -19.98
N ASN A 107 13.33 -4.55 -20.23
CA ASN A 107 13.84 -5.69 -21.00
C ASN A 107 14.23 -6.82 -20.06
N GLU A 108 14.09 -8.06 -20.52
CA GLU A 108 14.54 -9.25 -19.81
C GLU A 108 15.84 -9.76 -20.45
N TYR A 109 16.80 -10.14 -19.61
CA TYR A 109 18.09 -10.67 -20.04
C TYR A 109 18.39 -11.98 -19.33
N LEU A 110 19.17 -12.82 -19.98
CA LEU A 110 19.53 -14.17 -19.53
C LEU A 110 21.04 -14.35 -19.62
N VAL A 111 21.63 -14.87 -18.55
CA VAL A 111 23.08 -15.13 -18.44
C VAL A 111 23.27 -16.52 -17.83
N PRO A 112 24.22 -17.35 -18.32
CA PRO A 112 24.55 -18.61 -17.67
C PRO A 112 25.00 -18.38 -16.22
N VAL A 113 24.44 -19.13 -15.26
CA VAL A 113 24.72 -18.87 -13.82
C VAL A 113 26.21 -19.01 -13.48
N MET A 114 26.93 -19.90 -14.17
CA MET A 114 28.38 -20.08 -14.01
C MET A 114 29.20 -18.85 -14.34
N MET A 115 28.75 -18.06 -15.32
CA MET A 115 29.42 -16.82 -15.69
C MET A 115 29.36 -15.81 -14.55
N ILE A 116 28.25 -15.78 -13.82
CA ILE A 116 28.07 -14.90 -12.66
C ILE A 116 28.90 -15.39 -11.49
N LEU A 117 28.87 -16.70 -11.19
CA LEU A 117 29.67 -17.30 -10.10
C LEU A 117 31.16 -16.99 -10.26
N LYS A 118 31.73 -17.21 -11.45
CA LYS A 118 33.15 -16.93 -11.75
C LYS A 118 33.49 -15.45 -11.89
N ALA A 119 32.50 -14.57 -12.04
CA ALA A 119 32.71 -13.12 -12.05
C ALA A 119 32.69 -12.49 -10.65
N LEU A 120 32.06 -13.14 -9.67
CA LEU A 120 31.99 -12.64 -8.29
C LEU A 120 33.31 -12.85 -7.55
N VAL A 121 33.82 -14.09 -7.52
CA VAL A 121 35.01 -14.49 -6.75
C VAL A 121 35.98 -15.23 -7.66
N GLU A 122 37.28 -15.08 -7.40
CA GLU A 122 38.30 -15.92 -8.05
C GLU A 122 38.17 -17.33 -7.47
N THR A 123 37.67 -18.27 -8.26
CA THR A 123 37.26 -19.59 -7.78
C THR A 123 37.62 -20.68 -8.79
N ASN A 124 37.88 -21.89 -8.29
CA ASN A 124 38.10 -23.07 -9.12
C ASN A 124 36.81 -23.89 -9.30
N ASP A 125 36.77 -24.76 -10.30
CA ASP A 125 35.58 -25.60 -10.58
C ASP A 125 35.25 -26.53 -9.38
N ARG A 126 36.27 -26.87 -8.57
CA ARG A 126 36.13 -27.74 -7.39
C ARG A 126 35.37 -27.04 -6.26
N GLU A 127 35.64 -25.77 -5.98
CA GLU A 127 34.92 -24.98 -4.96
C GLU A 127 33.45 -24.84 -5.30
N ILE A 128 33.12 -24.62 -6.58
CA ILE A 128 31.72 -24.57 -7.04
C ILE A 128 31.07 -25.95 -6.88
N PHE A 129 31.78 -27.03 -7.23
CA PHE A 129 31.29 -28.39 -7.06
C PHE A 129 31.05 -28.73 -5.58
N GLU A 130 32.03 -28.49 -4.71
CA GLU A 130 31.94 -28.73 -3.27
C GLU A 130 30.88 -27.85 -2.60
N GLY A 131 30.64 -26.64 -3.11
CA GLY A 131 29.57 -25.75 -2.63
C GLY A 131 28.15 -26.22 -2.99
N LEU A 132 27.97 -26.89 -4.14
CA LEU A 132 26.66 -27.40 -4.57
C LEU A 132 26.37 -28.80 -4.04
N VAL A 133 27.36 -29.67 -4.12
CA VAL A 133 27.22 -31.11 -3.82
C VAL A 133 27.67 -31.42 -2.39
N GLY A 134 28.68 -30.73 -1.85
CA GLY A 134 29.33 -31.02 -0.57
C GLY A 134 30.80 -31.43 -0.74
N ALA A 135 31.59 -31.30 0.33
CA ALA A 135 33.01 -31.66 0.32
C ALA A 135 33.26 -33.17 0.12
N ALA A 136 34.44 -33.53 -0.40
CA ALA A 136 34.85 -34.93 -0.54
C ALA A 136 34.82 -35.66 0.81
N GLY A 137 34.03 -36.74 0.91
CA GLY A 137 33.81 -37.50 2.16
C GLY A 137 32.57 -37.07 2.97
N SER A 138 31.77 -36.11 2.47
CA SER A 138 30.47 -35.78 3.06
C SER A 138 29.54 -37.00 3.01
N LYS A 139 28.80 -37.25 4.09
CA LYS A 139 27.77 -38.30 4.14
C LYS A 139 26.69 -38.02 3.09
N GLY A 140 26.18 -39.07 2.43
CA GLY A 140 25.14 -38.98 1.40
C GLY A 140 25.59 -38.48 0.03
N LEU A 141 26.91 -38.33 -0.21
CA LEU A 141 27.45 -37.96 -1.52
C LEU A 141 27.12 -39.00 -2.61
N ALA A 142 27.10 -40.29 -2.23
CA ALA A 142 26.79 -41.39 -3.13
C ALA A 142 25.30 -41.41 -3.56
N ASP A 143 24.42 -40.89 -2.71
CA ASP A 143 22.97 -40.88 -2.97
C ASP A 143 22.53 -39.72 -3.88
N LYS A 144 23.40 -38.72 -4.09
CA LYS A 144 23.14 -37.52 -4.89
C LYS A 144 23.68 -37.58 -6.32
N GLN A 145 23.57 -38.74 -6.96
CA GLN A 145 24.05 -38.95 -8.34
C GLN A 145 23.39 -37.98 -9.34
N PHE A 146 22.10 -37.66 -9.15
CA PHE A 146 21.38 -36.70 -10.00
C PHE A 146 22.02 -35.31 -9.95
N VAL A 147 22.32 -34.80 -8.75
CA VAL A 147 22.93 -33.47 -8.57
C VAL A 147 24.35 -33.46 -9.15
N THR A 148 25.15 -34.51 -8.93
CA THR A 148 26.52 -34.57 -9.46
C THR A 148 26.55 -34.53 -10.98
N ASP A 149 25.68 -35.28 -11.65
CA ASP A 149 25.61 -35.32 -13.13
C ASP A 149 25.23 -33.95 -13.71
N ARG A 150 24.31 -33.23 -13.04
CA ARG A 150 23.87 -31.90 -13.46
C ARG A 150 24.94 -30.84 -13.23
N VAL A 151 25.63 -30.88 -12.09
CA VAL A 151 26.74 -29.97 -11.82
C VAL A 151 27.90 -30.20 -12.78
N GLU A 152 28.22 -31.47 -13.08
CA GLU A 152 29.23 -31.80 -14.09
C GLU A 152 28.90 -31.21 -15.45
N LEU A 153 27.66 -31.37 -15.91
CA LEU A 153 27.21 -30.78 -17.17
C LEU A 153 27.34 -29.26 -17.17
N LEU A 154 26.89 -28.61 -16.10
CA LEU A 154 26.93 -27.15 -15.95
C LEU A 154 28.38 -26.61 -15.97
N LEU A 155 29.34 -27.34 -15.40
CA LEU A 155 30.77 -27.05 -15.49
C LEU A 155 31.31 -27.26 -16.92
N ARG A 156 30.96 -28.37 -17.57
CA ARG A 156 31.42 -28.69 -18.94
C ARG A 156 30.89 -27.69 -19.97
N THR A 157 29.62 -27.31 -19.90
CA THR A 157 29.00 -26.34 -20.80
C THR A 157 29.69 -24.97 -20.72
N TYR A 158 30.10 -24.55 -19.52
CA TYR A 158 30.79 -23.27 -19.36
C TYR A 158 32.20 -23.26 -19.98
N LYS A 159 32.90 -24.40 -20.04
CA LYS A 159 34.26 -24.48 -20.63
C LYS A 159 34.29 -24.08 -22.10
N VAL A 160 33.17 -24.18 -22.82
CA VAL A 160 33.04 -23.76 -24.22
C VAL A 160 33.32 -22.27 -24.41
N TYR A 161 33.06 -21.43 -23.39
CA TYR A 161 33.35 -20.00 -23.48
C TYR A 161 34.86 -19.67 -23.45
N GLY A 162 35.71 -20.58 -22.97
CA GLY A 162 37.17 -20.38 -22.90
C GLY A 162 37.62 -19.28 -21.93
N ILE A 163 36.79 -18.93 -20.94
CA ILE A 163 37.06 -17.85 -19.97
C ILE A 163 37.40 -18.45 -18.60
N HIS A 164 38.58 -18.13 -18.07
CA HIS A 164 39.13 -18.81 -16.89
C HIS A 164 39.33 -17.93 -15.65
N SER A 165 39.54 -16.62 -15.79
CA SER A 165 39.78 -15.72 -14.64
C SER A 165 38.60 -14.81 -14.33
N LYS A 166 38.52 -14.30 -13.09
CA LYS A 166 37.51 -13.33 -12.66
C LYS A 166 37.52 -12.08 -13.54
N ALA A 167 38.71 -11.48 -13.74
CA ALA A 167 38.89 -10.28 -14.53
C ALA A 167 38.39 -10.45 -15.98
N LYS A 168 38.74 -11.56 -16.65
CA LYS A 168 38.28 -11.85 -18.01
C LYS A 168 36.78 -12.10 -18.08
N THR A 169 36.20 -12.73 -17.06
CA THR A 169 34.74 -12.97 -16.99
C THR A 169 33.98 -11.66 -16.78
N ARG A 170 34.48 -10.77 -15.92
CA ARG A 170 33.95 -9.42 -15.75
C ARG A 170 34.06 -8.61 -17.04
N ALA A 171 35.21 -8.62 -17.71
CA ALA A 171 35.39 -7.95 -18.99
C ALA A 171 34.43 -8.47 -20.07
N TYR A 172 34.20 -9.78 -20.14
CA TYR A 172 33.22 -10.35 -21.08
C TYR A 172 31.79 -9.85 -20.78
N LEU A 173 31.36 -9.89 -19.52
CA LEU A 173 30.05 -9.36 -19.11
C LEU A 173 29.93 -7.86 -19.42
N GLY A 174 30.96 -7.07 -19.11
CA GLY A 174 31.00 -5.65 -19.41
C GLY A 174 30.88 -5.37 -20.89
N SER A 175 31.65 -6.05 -21.75
CA SER A 175 31.58 -5.87 -23.21
C SER A 175 30.17 -6.08 -23.79
N LYS A 176 29.35 -6.93 -23.16
CA LYS A 176 27.96 -7.21 -23.57
C LYS A 176 26.94 -6.24 -22.97
N PHE A 177 27.12 -5.84 -21.71
CA PHE A 177 26.12 -5.07 -20.96
C PHE A 177 26.44 -3.58 -20.79
N LYS A 178 27.60 -3.11 -21.25
CA LYS A 178 28.02 -1.70 -21.19
C LYS A 178 26.94 -0.74 -21.70
N VAL A 179 26.45 -1.01 -22.92
CA VAL A 179 25.42 -0.20 -23.58
C VAL A 179 24.08 -0.29 -22.83
N VAL A 180 23.73 -1.47 -22.32
CA VAL A 180 22.46 -1.72 -21.61
C VAL A 180 22.41 -0.98 -20.27
N LEU A 181 23.53 -0.93 -19.55
CA LEU A 181 23.65 -0.24 -18.27
C LEU A 181 23.73 1.29 -18.41
N GLY A 182 24.06 1.80 -19.60
CA GLY A 182 24.26 3.22 -19.86
C GLY A 182 25.50 3.79 -19.16
N VAL A 183 26.49 2.93 -18.86
CA VAL A 183 27.78 3.35 -18.32
C VAL A 183 28.60 4.10 -19.38
N PRO A 184 29.58 4.94 -18.98
CA PRO A 184 30.43 5.66 -19.93
C PRO A 184 31.20 4.73 -20.88
N ASP A 185 31.41 5.15 -22.14
CA ASP A 185 32.10 4.35 -23.17
C ASP A 185 33.60 4.20 -22.90
N ASP A 186 34.18 5.12 -22.14
CA ASP A 186 35.57 5.13 -21.67
C ASP A 186 35.81 4.22 -20.46
N MET A 187 34.75 3.76 -19.79
CA MET A 187 34.86 2.80 -18.68
C MET A 187 35.44 1.47 -19.19
N PRO A 188 36.50 0.92 -18.59
CA PRO A 188 37.01 -0.40 -18.94
C PRO A 188 35.92 -1.48 -18.86
N ASP A 189 35.97 -2.47 -19.74
CA ASP A 189 34.95 -3.53 -19.76
C ASP A 189 34.93 -4.33 -18.45
N GLU A 190 36.08 -4.47 -17.77
CA GLU A 190 36.13 -5.12 -16.46
C GLU A 190 35.31 -4.34 -15.41
N ASP A 191 35.43 -3.02 -15.38
CA ASP A 191 34.70 -2.14 -14.47
C ASP A 191 33.20 -2.11 -14.80
N ALA A 192 32.85 -2.12 -16.09
CA ALA A 192 31.47 -2.26 -16.54
C ALA A 192 30.86 -3.61 -16.08
N GLY A 193 31.65 -4.69 -16.08
CA GLY A 193 31.27 -5.98 -15.53
C GLY A 193 31.10 -5.97 -14.01
N ALA A 194 31.95 -5.27 -13.27
CA ALA A 194 31.78 -5.07 -11.84
C ALA A 194 30.49 -4.27 -11.52
N GLU A 195 30.21 -3.24 -12.32
CA GLU A 195 28.99 -2.43 -12.21
C GLU A 195 27.71 -3.24 -12.49
N PHE A 196 27.77 -4.15 -13.46
CA PHE A 196 26.70 -5.13 -13.72
C PHE A 196 26.39 -5.96 -12.46
N LEU A 197 27.40 -6.55 -11.83
CA LEU A 197 27.24 -7.38 -10.64
C LEU A 197 26.72 -6.56 -9.44
N ARG A 198 27.17 -5.31 -9.31
CA ARG A 198 26.72 -4.39 -8.25
C ARG A 198 25.26 -3.98 -8.42
N ARG A 199 24.84 -3.65 -9.64
CA ARG A 199 23.47 -3.18 -9.90
C ARG A 199 22.47 -4.32 -9.96
N ILE A 200 22.79 -5.47 -10.54
CA ILE A 200 21.76 -6.46 -10.90
C ILE A 200 21.77 -7.69 -10.01
N VAL A 201 22.94 -8.20 -9.64
CA VAL A 201 23.06 -9.51 -8.98
C VAL A 201 22.99 -9.34 -7.47
N LEU A 202 21.90 -9.82 -6.87
CA LEU A 202 21.69 -9.88 -5.42
C LEU A 202 22.10 -8.58 -4.68
N PRO A 203 21.55 -7.41 -5.09
CA PRO A 203 22.01 -6.11 -4.59
C PRO A 203 21.78 -5.89 -3.09
N HIS A 204 20.98 -6.72 -2.40
CA HIS A 204 20.79 -6.64 -0.95
C HIS A 204 22.06 -6.97 -0.15
N LEU A 205 22.98 -7.74 -0.73
CA LEU A 205 24.27 -8.08 -0.11
C LEU A 205 25.38 -7.07 -0.39
N GLY A 206 25.15 -6.12 -1.31
CA GLY A 206 26.15 -5.12 -1.67
C GLY A 206 25.71 -4.34 -2.91
N SER A 207 25.24 -3.12 -2.67
CA SER A 207 24.78 -2.19 -3.71
C SER A 207 25.69 -0.98 -3.91
N SER A 208 26.42 -0.55 -2.89
CA SER A 208 27.32 0.62 -2.89
C SER A 208 28.63 0.22 -2.21
N ASP A 209 29.76 0.71 -2.73
CA ASP A 209 31.11 0.44 -2.20
C ASP A 209 31.36 -1.04 -1.89
N VAL A 210 31.14 -1.87 -2.91
CA VAL A 210 31.13 -3.34 -2.76
C VAL A 210 32.51 -3.84 -2.35
N THR A 211 32.58 -4.49 -1.20
CA THR A 211 33.79 -5.16 -0.71
C THR A 211 33.89 -6.58 -1.24
N GLU A 212 35.09 -7.16 -1.26
CA GLU A 212 35.28 -8.56 -1.66
C GLU A 212 34.47 -9.52 -0.78
N SER A 213 34.28 -9.19 0.51
CA SER A 213 33.45 -9.99 1.42
C SER A 213 31.99 -10.08 0.98
N GLN A 214 31.45 -9.01 0.40
CA GLN A 214 30.08 -8.97 -0.11
C GLN A 214 29.94 -9.74 -1.42
N ASP A 215 30.96 -9.72 -2.28
CA ASP A 215 31.01 -10.57 -3.47
C ASP A 215 31.04 -12.07 -3.07
N ILE A 216 31.74 -12.42 -1.98
CA ILE A 216 31.72 -13.77 -1.41
C ILE A 216 30.33 -14.14 -0.87
N ASP A 217 29.64 -13.22 -0.19
CA ASP A 217 28.28 -13.47 0.32
C ASP A 217 27.29 -13.66 -0.85
N LYS A 218 27.40 -12.87 -1.94
CA LYS A 218 26.64 -13.08 -3.17
C LYS A 218 26.92 -14.45 -3.79
N PHE A 219 28.18 -14.85 -3.82
CA PHE A 219 28.60 -16.15 -4.33
C PHE A 219 27.98 -17.30 -3.53
N LYS A 220 28.09 -17.28 -2.20
CA LYS A 220 27.47 -18.26 -1.30
C LYS A 220 25.95 -18.32 -1.48
N MET A 221 25.29 -17.16 -1.58
CA MET A 221 23.84 -17.09 -1.76
C MET A 221 23.40 -17.67 -3.09
N LEU A 222 24.15 -17.43 -4.17
CA LEU A 222 23.85 -17.98 -5.48
C LEU A 222 24.03 -19.51 -5.51
N LEU A 223 25.06 -20.04 -4.85
CA LEU A 223 25.23 -21.49 -4.65
C LEU A 223 24.04 -22.09 -3.88
N PHE A 224 23.61 -21.42 -2.80
CA PHE A 224 22.44 -21.85 -2.03
C PHE A 224 21.16 -21.89 -2.88
N MET A 225 20.93 -20.87 -3.72
CA MET A 225 19.79 -20.83 -4.63
C MET A 225 19.82 -22.00 -5.64
N ILE A 226 20.98 -22.34 -6.19
CA ILE A 226 21.12 -23.49 -7.10
C ILE A 226 20.87 -24.81 -6.35
N LYS A 227 21.38 -24.96 -5.13
CA LYS A 227 21.13 -26.14 -4.29
C LYS A 227 19.64 -26.32 -3.98
N LYS A 228 18.95 -25.22 -3.62
CA LYS A 228 17.50 -25.22 -3.41
C LYS A 228 16.73 -25.52 -4.71
N LEU A 229 17.22 -25.07 -5.87
CA LEU A 229 16.63 -25.39 -7.18
C LEU A 229 16.69 -26.89 -7.47
N TYR A 230 17.85 -27.53 -7.26
CA TYR A 230 17.98 -28.97 -7.50
C TYR A 230 17.11 -29.79 -6.53
N SER A 231 17.07 -29.41 -5.25
CA SER A 231 16.19 -30.04 -4.26
C SER A 231 14.69 -29.94 -4.65
N LEU A 232 14.27 -28.82 -5.26
CA LEU A 232 12.92 -28.66 -5.81
C LEU A 232 12.67 -29.57 -7.03
N VAL A 233 13.67 -29.76 -7.89
CA VAL A 233 13.56 -30.62 -9.08
C VAL A 233 13.53 -32.10 -8.71
N GLU A 234 14.29 -32.51 -7.70
CA GLU A 234 14.28 -33.88 -7.15
C GLU A 234 12.99 -34.20 -6.39
N GLY A 235 12.25 -33.18 -5.95
CA GLY A 235 11.03 -33.34 -5.15
C GLY A 235 11.28 -33.45 -3.65
N GLU A 236 12.51 -33.19 -3.19
CA GLU A 236 12.85 -33.10 -1.75
C GLU A 236 12.24 -31.84 -1.09
N CYS A 237 12.04 -30.78 -1.87
CA CYS A 237 11.47 -29.51 -1.42
C CYS A 237 10.13 -29.21 -2.11
N THR A 238 9.14 -28.77 -1.34
CA THR A 238 7.87 -28.27 -1.87
C THR A 238 7.98 -26.85 -2.44
N VAL A 239 6.93 -26.42 -3.12
CA VAL A 239 6.81 -25.07 -3.69
C VAL A 239 6.47 -24.07 -2.59
N ASP A 240 7.21 -22.97 -2.55
CA ASP A 240 6.85 -21.82 -1.74
C ASP A 240 5.64 -21.10 -2.38
N ASN A 241 4.49 -21.11 -1.69
CA ASN A 241 3.29 -20.46 -2.19
C ASN A 241 3.47 -18.92 -2.19
N PRO A 242 3.53 -18.24 -3.35
CA PRO A 242 3.71 -16.79 -3.41
C PRO A 242 2.46 -16.01 -2.95
N ASP A 243 1.32 -16.68 -2.81
CA ASP A 243 0.04 -16.11 -2.38
C ASP A 243 -0.17 -16.22 -0.87
N ALA A 244 0.64 -17.02 -0.17
CA ALA A 244 0.63 -17.08 1.28
C ALA A 244 1.32 -15.87 1.90
N VAL A 245 0.76 -15.33 2.98
CA VAL A 245 1.27 -14.13 3.68
C VAL A 245 2.70 -14.34 4.20
N GLN A 246 3.08 -15.58 4.53
CA GLN A 246 4.44 -15.94 4.92
C GLN A 246 5.51 -15.50 3.89
N ASN A 247 5.18 -15.56 2.60
CA ASN A 247 6.09 -15.26 1.49
C ASN A 247 5.85 -13.85 0.91
N GLN A 248 5.18 -12.98 1.67
CA GLN A 248 4.80 -11.64 1.25
C GLN A 248 5.28 -10.58 2.24
N GLU A 249 5.31 -9.33 1.77
CA GLU A 249 5.54 -8.14 2.58
C GLU A 249 4.69 -6.97 2.06
N ILE A 250 4.66 -5.86 2.81
CA ILE A 250 3.85 -4.69 2.46
C ILE A 250 4.72 -3.54 1.96
N LEU A 251 4.61 -3.23 0.66
CA LEU A 251 5.16 -2.00 0.11
C LEU A 251 4.36 -0.79 0.62
N LEU A 252 5.00 -0.03 1.52
CA LEU A 252 4.44 1.20 2.09
C LEU A 252 4.44 2.34 1.06
N GLY A 253 3.42 3.20 1.15
CA GLY A 253 3.27 4.33 0.23
C GLY A 253 4.44 5.32 0.25
N GLY A 254 5.04 5.55 1.43
CA GLY A 254 6.22 6.41 1.56
C GLY A 254 7.47 5.85 0.86
N PHE A 255 7.69 4.53 0.92
CA PHE A 255 8.79 3.89 0.21
C PHE A 255 8.59 3.97 -1.30
N LEU A 256 7.38 3.69 -1.79
CA LEU A 256 7.06 3.85 -3.21
C LEU A 256 7.26 5.30 -3.68
N TYR A 257 6.85 6.28 -2.88
CA TYR A 257 7.07 7.70 -3.18
C TYR A 257 8.57 8.02 -3.32
N GLY A 258 9.41 7.49 -2.42
CA GLY A 258 10.87 7.61 -2.49
C GLY A 258 11.49 6.94 -3.72
N MET A 259 11.02 5.76 -4.09
CA MET A 259 11.49 5.06 -5.30
C MET A 259 11.21 5.87 -6.57
N ILE A 260 10.01 6.44 -6.68
CA ILE A 260 9.63 7.28 -7.83
C ILE A 260 10.46 8.56 -7.85
N LEU A 261 10.63 9.20 -6.69
CA LEU A 261 11.44 10.42 -6.59
C LEU A 261 12.89 10.16 -7.01
N LYS A 262 13.49 9.05 -6.56
CA LYS A 262 14.84 8.64 -6.96
C LYS A 262 14.95 8.50 -8.48
N GLU A 263 14.01 7.81 -9.12
CA GLU A 263 14.02 7.63 -10.57
C GLU A 263 13.81 8.96 -11.32
N LYS A 264 12.97 9.86 -10.80
CA LYS A 264 12.79 11.20 -11.41
C LYS A 264 14.03 12.07 -11.31
N ILE A 265 14.79 11.95 -10.23
CA ILE A 265 16.11 12.60 -10.11
C ILE A 265 17.09 11.99 -11.11
N GLU A 266 17.12 10.66 -11.27
CA GLU A 266 17.95 10.00 -12.27
C GLU A 266 17.59 10.44 -13.71
N ASP A 267 16.30 10.49 -14.06
CA ASP A 267 15.80 10.98 -15.34
C ASP A 267 16.26 12.43 -15.60
N TRP A 268 16.23 13.28 -14.58
CA TRP A 268 16.70 14.67 -14.68
C TRP A 268 18.21 14.75 -14.89
N LEU A 269 19.01 13.99 -14.14
CA LEU A 269 20.47 13.92 -14.33
C LEU A 269 20.84 13.42 -15.74
N MET A 270 20.12 12.42 -16.26
CA MET A 270 20.32 11.93 -17.63
C MET A 270 19.94 12.99 -18.67
N SER A 271 18.93 13.81 -18.40
CA SER A 271 18.54 14.93 -19.27
C SER A 271 19.63 16.03 -19.30
N ILE A 272 20.25 16.32 -18.16
CA ILE A 272 21.41 17.24 -18.08
C ILE A 272 22.56 16.68 -18.91
N ARG A 273 22.90 15.39 -18.74
CA ARG A 273 23.96 14.73 -19.53
C ARG A 273 23.71 14.86 -21.03
N ALA A 274 22.48 14.58 -21.49
CA ALA A 274 22.14 14.65 -22.91
C ALA A 274 22.33 16.06 -23.49
N LEU A 275 21.85 17.10 -22.80
CA LEU A 275 22.01 18.48 -23.24
C LEU A 275 23.47 18.97 -23.15
N ALA A 276 24.22 18.51 -22.15
CA ALA A 276 25.63 18.82 -22.02
C ALA A 276 26.44 18.23 -23.18
N SER A 277 26.19 16.97 -23.54
CA SER A 277 26.78 16.34 -24.72
C SER A 277 26.37 17.03 -26.02
N GLU A 278 25.12 17.48 -26.14
CA GLU A 278 24.66 18.25 -27.30
C GLU A 278 25.37 19.61 -27.41
N TRP A 279 25.53 20.33 -26.29
CA TRP A 279 26.24 21.61 -26.26
C TRP A 279 27.70 21.45 -26.69
N CYS A 280 28.41 20.43 -26.19
CA CYS A 280 29.78 20.14 -26.60
C CYS A 280 29.89 19.82 -28.09
N ARG A 281 28.93 19.04 -28.63
CA ARG A 281 28.89 18.72 -30.06
C ARG A 281 28.68 19.97 -30.93
N ASN A 282 27.84 20.89 -30.49
CA ASN A 282 27.49 22.09 -31.24
C ASN A 282 28.56 23.19 -31.17
N THR A 283 29.22 23.33 -30.03
CA THR A 283 30.24 24.38 -29.79
C THR A 283 31.67 23.93 -30.05
N GLN A 284 31.89 22.60 -30.17
CA GLN A 284 33.21 21.97 -30.23
C GLN A 284 34.12 22.22 -29.01
N HIS A 285 33.56 22.75 -27.92
CA HIS A 285 34.25 22.91 -26.64
C HIS A 285 34.19 21.64 -25.78
N ARG A 286 35.20 21.46 -24.93
CA ARG A 286 35.29 20.35 -23.97
C ARG A 286 34.62 20.73 -22.65
N PHE A 287 34.24 19.73 -21.86
CA PHE A 287 33.68 19.94 -20.51
C PHE A 287 34.61 20.70 -19.55
N THR A 288 35.91 20.71 -19.84
CA THR A 288 36.96 21.38 -19.05
C THR A 288 37.15 22.85 -19.43
N ASP A 289 36.49 23.33 -20.49
CA ASP A 289 36.69 24.69 -20.97
C ASP A 289 35.92 25.68 -20.07
N PRO A 290 36.49 26.85 -19.73
CA PRO A 290 35.81 27.87 -18.91
C PRO A 290 34.46 28.34 -19.48
N GLU A 291 34.32 28.27 -20.81
CA GLU A 291 33.08 28.58 -21.52
C GLU A 291 31.94 27.61 -21.15
N PHE A 292 32.25 26.33 -20.90
CA PHE A 292 31.28 25.34 -20.46
C PHE A 292 30.76 25.68 -19.05
N GLU A 293 31.66 26.03 -18.12
CA GLU A 293 31.28 26.37 -16.75
C GLU A 293 30.34 27.58 -16.70
N LYS A 294 30.62 28.60 -17.52
CA LYS A 294 29.78 29.80 -17.66
C LYS A 294 28.39 29.48 -18.23
N ASP A 295 28.31 28.58 -19.22
CA ASP A 295 27.06 28.22 -19.89
C ASP A 295 26.27 27.10 -19.19
N PHE A 296 26.90 26.34 -18.30
CA PHE A 296 26.33 25.13 -17.69
C PHE A 296 25.00 25.43 -16.97
N LEU A 297 25.01 26.36 -16.03
CA LEU A 297 23.79 26.71 -15.31
C LEU A 297 22.77 27.43 -16.21
N GLY A 298 23.23 28.38 -17.01
CA GLY A 298 22.36 29.29 -17.76
C GLY A 298 21.69 28.67 -18.99
N ARG A 299 22.41 27.84 -19.75
CA ARG A 299 21.95 27.28 -21.03
C ARG A 299 21.68 25.79 -20.99
N ILE A 300 22.36 25.03 -20.13
CA ILE A 300 22.20 23.57 -20.06
C ILE A 300 21.17 23.22 -18.99
N VAL A 301 21.42 23.55 -17.73
CA VAL A 301 20.54 23.18 -16.61
C VAL A 301 19.17 23.85 -16.72
N ARG A 302 19.10 25.16 -16.96
CA ARG A 302 17.81 25.88 -17.14
C ARG A 302 16.97 25.42 -18.34
N ARG A 303 17.56 24.75 -19.34
CA ARG A 303 16.81 24.14 -20.45
C ARG A 303 16.20 22.79 -20.07
N THR A 304 16.69 22.14 -19.01
CA THR A 304 16.08 20.92 -18.48
C THR A 304 14.80 21.22 -17.71
N ASN A 305 13.96 20.19 -17.57
CA ASN A 305 12.78 20.30 -16.74
C ASN A 305 13.12 20.03 -15.27
N GLU A 306 13.48 21.09 -14.54
CA GLU A 306 13.76 21.04 -13.10
C GLU A 306 12.51 20.77 -12.24
N ASN A 307 11.31 20.79 -12.83
CA ASN A 307 10.05 20.70 -12.09
C ASN A 307 9.66 19.25 -11.73
N LEU A 308 10.45 18.63 -10.85
CA LEU A 308 10.20 17.30 -10.28
C LEU A 308 8.90 17.27 -9.47
N GLY A 309 8.55 18.39 -8.82
CA GLY A 309 7.32 18.52 -8.02
C GLY A 309 6.06 18.24 -8.83
N ASN A 310 5.97 18.77 -10.05
CA ASN A 310 4.85 18.51 -10.96
C ASN A 310 4.75 17.04 -11.37
N ALA A 311 5.87 16.34 -11.52
CA ALA A 311 5.86 14.91 -11.82
C ALA A 311 5.32 14.08 -10.66
N MET A 312 5.69 14.43 -9.42
CA MET A 312 5.15 13.78 -8.22
C MET A 312 3.67 14.13 -8.01
N GLU A 313 3.27 15.37 -8.28
CA GLU A 313 1.87 15.80 -8.25
C GLU A 313 1.03 15.04 -9.28
N TYR A 314 1.55 14.83 -10.49
CA TYR A 314 0.90 14.02 -11.52
C TYR A 314 0.70 12.57 -11.06
N PHE A 315 1.72 11.95 -10.46
CA PHE A 315 1.62 10.60 -9.89
C PHE A 315 0.54 10.54 -8.80
N LEU A 316 0.55 11.47 -7.84
CA LEU A 316 -0.44 11.48 -6.77
C LEU A 316 -1.86 11.74 -7.29
N SER A 317 -2.00 12.64 -8.26
CA SER A 317 -3.29 13.01 -8.86
C SER A 317 -3.89 11.87 -9.69
N THR A 318 -3.11 11.20 -10.52
CA THR A 318 -3.63 10.18 -11.46
C THR A 318 -3.49 8.74 -10.97
N GLY A 319 -2.54 8.48 -10.06
CA GLY A 319 -2.16 7.13 -9.64
C GLY A 319 -1.41 6.33 -10.70
N ASN A 320 -0.96 6.98 -11.79
CA ASN A 320 -0.24 6.34 -12.89
C ASN A 320 1.28 6.45 -12.69
N LEU A 321 1.96 5.31 -12.75
CA LEU A 321 3.41 5.19 -12.64
C LEU A 321 4.07 5.40 -14.00
N VAL A 322 4.70 6.55 -14.19
CA VAL A 322 5.53 6.86 -15.37
C VAL A 322 7.00 6.64 -15.04
N SER A 323 7.45 5.42 -15.27
CA SER A 323 8.77 4.92 -14.91
C SER A 323 9.47 4.30 -16.13
N SER A 324 10.78 4.52 -16.26
CA SER A 324 11.62 3.93 -17.31
C SER A 324 12.03 2.50 -16.94
N SER A 325 12.22 2.23 -15.66
CA SER A 325 12.58 0.92 -15.09
C SER A 325 11.37 -0.01 -14.87
N GLY A 326 10.21 0.55 -14.52
CA GLY A 326 9.03 -0.18 -14.04
C GLY A 326 9.04 -0.50 -12.54
N LEU A 327 10.08 -0.09 -11.80
CA LEU A 327 10.24 -0.27 -10.34
C LEU A 327 10.01 -1.70 -9.81
N ASP A 328 10.20 -2.73 -10.65
CA ASP A 328 9.98 -4.15 -10.28
C ASP A 328 8.52 -4.45 -9.86
N LEU A 329 7.58 -3.63 -10.32
CA LEU A 329 6.14 -3.75 -10.04
C LEU A 329 5.37 -4.24 -11.28
N GLN A 330 4.32 -5.02 -11.05
CA GLN A 330 3.54 -5.66 -12.12
C GLN A 330 2.40 -4.80 -12.68
N GLN A 331 2.12 -3.63 -12.08
CA GLN A 331 1.04 -2.74 -12.50
C GLN A 331 1.58 -1.34 -12.80
N THR A 332 0.90 -0.61 -13.69
CA THR A 332 1.29 0.76 -14.07
C THR A 332 0.33 1.83 -13.54
N SER A 333 -0.82 1.44 -12.98
CA SER A 333 -1.86 2.37 -12.54
C SER A 333 -2.54 1.95 -11.23
N GLY A 334 -3.35 2.87 -10.70
CA GLY A 334 -4.16 2.66 -9.50
C GLY A 334 -3.38 2.77 -8.19
N TYR A 335 -2.17 3.32 -8.18
CA TYR A 335 -1.35 3.42 -6.95
C TYR A 335 -1.90 4.38 -5.92
N THR A 336 -2.64 5.41 -6.35
CA THR A 336 -3.27 6.38 -5.45
C THR A 336 -4.79 6.24 -5.48
N VAL A 337 -5.40 6.50 -4.33
CA VAL A 337 -6.86 6.51 -4.15
C VAL A 337 -7.26 7.76 -3.37
N VAL A 338 -8.50 8.22 -3.56
CA VAL A 338 -9.05 9.33 -2.77
C VAL A 338 -9.31 8.83 -1.35
N ALA A 339 -8.90 9.61 -0.35
CA ALA A 339 -9.26 9.36 1.04
C ALA A 339 -10.69 9.85 1.27
N GLU A 340 -11.67 8.97 1.05
CA GLU A 340 -13.08 9.38 1.12
C GLU A 340 -13.53 9.60 2.56
N LYS A 341 -13.91 10.83 2.91
CA LYS A 341 -14.58 11.16 4.18
C LYS A 341 -16.11 11.10 4.05
N ILE A 342 -16.64 9.92 3.65
CA ILE A 342 -18.09 9.65 3.74
C ILE A 342 -18.49 9.59 5.22
N ASN A 343 -17.72 8.82 5.99
CA ASN A 343 -17.77 8.72 7.44
C ASN A 343 -16.38 8.33 7.94
N PHE A 344 -16.19 8.34 9.26
CA PHE A 344 -14.89 8.00 9.85
C PHE A 344 -14.45 6.55 9.58
N TYR A 345 -15.39 5.58 9.55
CA TYR A 345 -15.06 4.17 9.27
C TYR A 345 -14.47 3.98 7.87
N ARG A 346 -14.99 4.69 6.87
CA ARG A 346 -14.45 4.71 5.51
C ARG A 346 -13.04 5.29 5.50
N PHE A 347 -12.87 6.45 6.14
CA PHE A 347 -11.60 7.17 6.20
C PHE A 347 -10.50 6.32 6.83
N ILE A 348 -10.70 5.81 8.06
CA ILE A 348 -9.69 5.00 8.77
C ILE A 348 -9.37 3.69 8.05
N SER A 349 -10.36 3.10 7.35
CA SER A 349 -10.15 1.87 6.60
C SER A 349 -9.17 2.03 5.44
N HIS A 350 -9.09 3.22 4.82
CA HIS A 350 -8.13 3.47 3.74
C HIS A 350 -6.67 3.29 4.21
N PHE A 351 -6.35 3.64 5.45
CA PHE A 351 -5.00 3.52 6.01
C PHE A 351 -4.66 2.10 6.50
N ARG A 352 -5.67 1.23 6.65
CA ARG A 352 -5.49 -0.19 7.00
C ARG A 352 -5.67 -1.12 5.81
N MET A 353 -6.01 -0.57 4.65
CA MET A 353 -6.29 -1.31 3.42
C MET A 353 -4.99 -1.74 2.73
N VAL A 354 -4.96 -3.01 2.36
CA VAL A 354 -3.85 -3.65 1.65
C VAL A 354 -4.39 -4.32 0.39
N HIS A 355 -3.75 -4.07 -0.75
CA HIS A 355 -4.20 -4.61 -2.04
C HIS A 355 -3.15 -5.53 -2.66
N ARG A 356 -3.59 -6.65 -3.26
CA ARG A 356 -2.69 -7.61 -3.91
C ARG A 356 -2.08 -7.10 -5.23
N GLY A 357 -2.75 -6.19 -5.91
CA GLY A 357 -2.35 -5.62 -7.21
C GLY A 357 -3.41 -5.84 -8.29
N SER A 358 -3.57 -4.89 -9.21
CA SER A 358 -4.60 -4.97 -10.27
C SER A 358 -4.36 -6.12 -11.24
N PHE A 359 -3.09 -6.51 -11.45
CA PHE A 359 -2.71 -7.67 -12.26
C PHE A 359 -3.43 -8.95 -11.81
N PHE A 360 -3.60 -9.15 -10.49
CA PHE A 360 -4.28 -10.32 -9.95
C PHE A 360 -5.81 -10.24 -10.02
N ALA A 361 -6.37 -9.06 -10.28
CA ALA A 361 -7.82 -8.89 -10.46
C ALA A 361 -8.30 -9.43 -11.81
N GLU A 362 -7.44 -9.44 -12.82
CA GLU A 362 -7.72 -9.95 -14.17
C GLU A 362 -7.60 -11.48 -14.26
N LEU A 363 -6.90 -12.10 -13.31
CA LEU A 363 -6.76 -13.55 -13.25
C LEU A 363 -8.09 -14.22 -12.88
N LYS A 364 -8.47 -15.24 -13.66
CA LYS A 364 -9.69 -16.04 -13.43
C LYS A 364 -9.53 -17.06 -12.29
N THR A 365 -8.32 -17.26 -11.77
CA THR A 365 -8.05 -18.22 -10.69
C THR A 365 -8.50 -17.65 -9.35
N THR A 366 -9.15 -18.47 -8.52
CA THR A 366 -9.63 -18.05 -7.20
C THR A 366 -8.60 -18.24 -6.09
N THR A 367 -7.46 -18.89 -6.36
CA THR A 367 -6.41 -19.20 -5.37
C THR A 367 -5.91 -17.96 -4.65
N VAL A 368 -5.69 -16.87 -5.41
CA VAL A 368 -5.23 -15.57 -4.89
C VAL A 368 -6.26 -14.82 -4.03
N ARG A 369 -7.52 -15.28 -4.05
CA ARG A 369 -8.66 -14.68 -3.34
C ARG A 369 -9.04 -15.46 -2.08
N LYS A 370 -8.47 -16.64 -1.89
CA LYS A 370 -8.78 -17.49 -0.73
C LYS A 370 -8.13 -16.91 0.52
N LEU A 371 -8.88 -16.93 1.62
CA LEU A 371 -8.32 -16.73 2.94
C LEU A 371 -7.43 -17.94 3.28
N LEU A 372 -6.21 -17.66 3.75
CA LEU A 372 -5.22 -18.67 4.11
C LEU A 372 -4.91 -18.60 5.61
N PRO A 373 -4.69 -19.73 6.32
CA PRO A 373 -4.42 -19.76 7.75
C PRO A 373 -3.22 -18.90 8.19
N GLU A 374 -2.21 -18.77 7.33
CA GLU A 374 -1.02 -17.94 7.55
C GLU A 374 -1.35 -16.44 7.69
N SER A 375 -2.58 -16.03 7.36
CA SER A 375 -3.07 -14.65 7.52
C SER A 375 -3.50 -14.32 8.95
N TRP A 376 -3.63 -15.32 9.83
CA TRP A 376 -4.13 -15.16 11.20
C TRP A 376 -3.34 -14.10 11.98
N GLY A 377 -4.05 -13.09 12.50
CA GLY A 377 -3.44 -11.99 13.25
C GLY A 377 -2.76 -10.91 12.40
N PHE A 378 -2.68 -11.08 11.08
CA PHE A 378 -2.07 -10.09 10.15
C PHE A 378 -3.11 -9.43 9.25
N LEU A 379 -3.92 -10.24 8.55
CA LEU A 379 -5.02 -9.76 7.71
C LEU A 379 -6.34 -10.20 8.33
N CYS A 380 -7.31 -9.30 8.38
CA CYS A 380 -8.61 -9.59 8.95
C CYS A 380 -9.36 -10.59 8.06
N PRO A 381 -9.89 -11.69 8.62
CA PRO A 381 -10.63 -12.71 7.86
C PRO A 381 -12.02 -12.23 7.40
N VAL A 382 -12.55 -11.18 8.03
CA VAL A 382 -13.90 -10.65 7.79
C VAL A 382 -13.89 -9.44 6.87
N HIS A 383 -12.91 -8.55 7.01
CA HIS A 383 -12.93 -7.22 6.39
C HIS A 383 -12.36 -7.23 4.97
N THR A 384 -13.11 -7.81 4.05
CA THR A 384 -12.95 -7.70 2.59
C THR A 384 -14.24 -7.14 1.99
N PRO A 385 -14.20 -6.29 0.96
CA PRO A 385 -15.40 -5.95 0.21
C PRO A 385 -15.94 -7.19 -0.52
N ASP A 386 -17.22 -7.17 -0.84
CA ASP A 386 -17.84 -8.13 -1.75
C ASP A 386 -17.60 -7.75 -3.23
N GLY A 387 -18.10 -8.57 -4.15
CA GLY A 387 -18.00 -8.35 -5.59
C GLY A 387 -16.60 -8.62 -6.17
N SER A 388 -16.26 -7.90 -7.24
CA SER A 388 -15.00 -8.09 -7.98
C SER A 388 -13.70 -7.99 -7.14
N PRO A 389 -13.57 -7.08 -6.15
CA PRO A 389 -12.36 -7.00 -5.32
C PRO A 389 -12.30 -8.01 -4.15
N CYS A 390 -13.29 -8.91 -4.00
CA CYS A 390 -13.34 -9.86 -2.89
C CYS A 390 -12.07 -10.74 -2.82
N GLY A 391 -11.43 -10.73 -1.65
CA GLY A 391 -10.18 -11.47 -1.37
C GLY A 391 -8.90 -10.79 -1.87
N LEU A 392 -8.98 -9.79 -2.74
CA LEU A 392 -7.83 -9.03 -3.24
C LEU A 392 -7.58 -7.73 -2.46
N LEU A 393 -8.64 -7.17 -1.89
CA LEU A 393 -8.62 -5.96 -1.08
C LEU A 393 -8.93 -6.32 0.37
N ASN A 394 -7.88 -6.52 1.15
CA ASN A 394 -8.01 -6.92 2.55
C ASN A 394 -7.61 -5.76 3.46
N HIS A 395 -7.89 -5.88 4.76
CA HIS A 395 -7.47 -4.90 5.75
C HIS A 395 -6.62 -5.58 6.82
N LEU A 396 -5.62 -4.87 7.33
CA LEU A 396 -4.79 -5.35 8.41
C LEU A 396 -5.63 -5.60 9.67
N ALA A 397 -5.25 -6.62 10.42
CA ALA A 397 -5.74 -6.82 11.77
C ALA A 397 -5.33 -5.64 12.67
N HIS A 398 -6.07 -5.36 13.74
CA HIS A 398 -5.96 -4.06 14.42
C HIS A 398 -4.64 -3.88 15.20
N LYS A 399 -4.06 -4.94 15.78
CA LYS A 399 -2.74 -4.91 16.43
C LYS A 399 -1.58 -5.28 15.49
N CYS A 400 -1.85 -5.62 14.22
CA CYS A 400 -0.80 -5.88 13.24
C CYS A 400 -0.03 -4.57 12.92
N LYS A 401 1.29 -4.63 13.04
CA LYS A 401 2.21 -3.53 12.77
C LYS A 401 3.03 -3.82 11.51
N ILE A 402 3.52 -2.77 10.87
CA ILE A 402 4.44 -2.85 9.74
C ILE A 402 5.74 -2.14 10.12
N ALA A 403 6.88 -2.78 9.90
CA ALA A 403 8.18 -2.19 10.16
C ALA A 403 8.46 -1.03 9.20
N THR A 404 8.76 0.16 9.71
CA THR A 404 9.06 1.36 8.91
C THR A 404 10.55 1.65 8.80
N SER A 405 11.37 1.05 9.67
CA SER A 405 12.83 1.17 9.68
C SER A 405 13.42 -0.22 9.90
N ASP A 406 14.68 -0.36 9.49
CA ASP A 406 15.46 -1.55 9.79
C ASP A 406 15.89 -1.50 11.27
N VAL A 407 16.07 -2.67 11.88
CA VAL A 407 16.46 -2.78 13.29
C VAL A 407 17.92 -3.22 13.38
N ASP A 408 18.65 -2.72 14.38
CA ASP A 408 20.05 -3.08 14.56
C ASP A 408 20.20 -4.59 14.84
N SER A 409 20.91 -5.26 13.94
CA SER A 409 21.15 -6.70 13.96
C SER A 409 22.64 -7.03 13.98
N SER A 410 23.49 -6.04 14.26
CA SER A 410 24.96 -6.16 14.27
C SER A 410 25.49 -7.23 15.23
N ALA A 411 24.79 -7.47 16.36
CA ALA A 411 25.16 -8.49 17.35
C ALA A 411 24.86 -9.93 16.88
N ILE A 412 23.87 -10.13 16.01
CA ILE A 412 23.34 -11.45 15.64
C ILE A 412 24.40 -12.38 15.03
N PRO A 413 25.25 -11.93 14.05
CA PRO A 413 26.29 -12.79 13.50
C PRO A 413 27.27 -13.34 14.55
N GLY A 414 27.65 -12.50 15.53
CA GLY A 414 28.55 -12.90 16.62
C GLY A 414 27.92 -13.92 17.56
N LEU A 415 26.65 -13.73 17.91
CA LEU A 415 25.90 -14.66 18.77
C LEU A 415 25.69 -16.01 18.10
N VAL A 416 25.30 -16.00 16.83
CA VAL A 416 25.09 -17.24 16.06
C VAL A 416 26.40 -18.00 15.90
N ALA A 417 27.53 -17.30 15.70
CA ALA A 417 28.86 -17.91 15.70
C ALA A 417 29.20 -18.59 17.04
N GLN A 418 28.88 -17.96 18.17
CA GLN A 418 29.07 -18.55 19.51
C GLN A 418 28.19 -19.78 19.74
N LEU A 419 27.01 -19.82 19.12
CA LEU A 419 26.10 -20.98 19.15
C LEU A 419 26.53 -22.11 18.19
N GLY A 420 27.73 -22.06 17.59
CA GLY A 420 28.37 -23.21 16.96
C GLY A 420 27.99 -23.47 15.50
N ILE A 421 27.79 -22.43 14.70
CA ILE A 421 27.65 -22.58 13.23
C ILE A 421 28.98 -22.93 12.55
N SER A 422 28.90 -23.71 11.46
CA SER A 422 30.02 -24.06 10.58
C SER A 422 30.01 -23.25 9.28
N ASN A 423 31.18 -22.99 8.72
CA ASN A 423 31.30 -22.32 7.40
C ASN A 423 31.12 -23.27 6.20
N VAL A 424 31.19 -24.58 6.44
CA VAL A 424 31.11 -25.62 5.40
C VAL A 424 29.72 -26.24 5.41
N SER A 425 29.13 -26.41 4.22
CA SER A 425 27.86 -27.10 4.03
C SER A 425 28.07 -28.58 3.69
N SER A 426 27.26 -29.47 4.26
CA SER A 426 27.23 -30.90 3.91
C SER A 426 26.31 -31.16 2.71
N ALA A 427 26.48 -32.32 2.07
CA ALA A 427 25.62 -32.83 1.00
C ALA A 427 24.19 -33.12 1.50
N LEU A 428 24.08 -33.73 2.67
CA LEU A 428 22.81 -34.07 3.32
C LEU A 428 22.20 -32.86 4.02
N LEU A 429 20.88 -32.68 3.82
CA LEU A 429 20.07 -31.66 4.50
C LEU A 429 19.97 -31.91 6.02
N GLU A 430 20.02 -33.17 6.45
CA GLU A 430 19.95 -33.58 7.87
C GLU A 430 21.15 -33.08 8.69
N ASP A 431 22.33 -33.06 8.07
CA ASP A 431 23.59 -32.71 8.74
C ASP A 431 23.88 -31.20 8.67
N SER A 432 23.23 -30.46 7.76
CA SER A 432 23.62 -29.09 7.42
C SER A 432 22.46 -28.26 6.86
N VAL A 433 21.73 -27.58 7.75
CA VAL A 433 20.75 -26.54 7.40
C VAL A 433 21.36 -25.14 7.45
N VAL A 434 20.82 -24.24 6.65
CA VAL A 434 21.33 -22.88 6.52
C VAL A 434 20.84 -21.99 7.66
N VAL A 435 21.70 -21.08 8.12
CA VAL A 435 21.33 -19.97 9.01
C VAL A 435 21.56 -18.66 8.27
N GLN A 436 20.50 -17.87 8.09
CA GLN A 436 20.50 -16.63 7.31
C GLN A 436 20.01 -15.45 8.12
N LEU A 437 20.57 -14.27 7.86
CA LEU A 437 20.10 -12.98 8.34
C LEU A 437 19.87 -12.06 7.14
N ASP A 438 18.61 -11.66 6.90
CA ASP A 438 18.19 -10.78 5.80
C ASP A 438 18.72 -11.21 4.41
N GLY A 439 18.83 -12.53 4.19
CA GLY A 439 19.32 -13.13 2.95
C GLY A 439 20.85 -13.20 2.83
N ARG A 440 21.59 -12.89 3.90
CA ARG A 440 23.02 -13.17 4.06
C ARG A 440 23.21 -14.51 4.79
N ILE A 441 24.00 -15.41 4.23
CA ILE A 441 24.31 -16.71 4.85
C ILE A 441 25.38 -16.50 5.92
N LEU A 442 25.03 -16.76 7.18
CA LEU A 442 25.97 -16.70 8.30
C LEU A 442 26.78 -17.99 8.42
N GLY A 443 26.13 -19.13 8.19
CA GLY A 443 26.75 -20.44 8.23
C GLY A 443 25.73 -21.57 8.13
N PHE A 444 26.17 -22.77 8.48
CA PHE A 444 25.38 -23.99 8.48
C PHE A 444 25.42 -24.65 9.84
N CYS A 445 24.40 -25.43 10.19
CA CYS A 445 24.37 -26.18 11.44
C CYS A 445 23.51 -27.44 11.31
N SER A 446 23.58 -28.34 12.29
CA SER A 446 22.70 -29.52 12.32
C SER A 446 21.26 -29.13 12.68
N LEU A 447 20.29 -29.99 12.36
CA LEU A 447 18.87 -29.74 12.68
C LEU A 447 18.59 -29.51 14.18
N LYS A 448 19.29 -30.24 15.04
CA LYS A 448 19.19 -30.08 16.50
C LYS A 448 19.73 -28.72 16.93
N GLN A 449 20.87 -28.33 16.37
CA GLN A 449 21.48 -27.03 16.65
C GLN A 449 20.62 -25.87 16.15
N ALA A 450 20.01 -26.01 14.97
CA ALA A 450 19.11 -25.00 14.41
C ALA A 450 17.94 -24.67 15.34
N LYS A 451 17.32 -25.69 15.96
CA LYS A 451 16.26 -25.51 16.95
C LYS A 451 16.77 -24.83 18.22
N VAL A 452 17.94 -25.24 18.72
CA VAL A 452 18.58 -24.60 19.88
C VAL A 452 18.85 -23.13 19.59
N ILE A 453 19.37 -22.80 18.40
CA ILE A 453 19.62 -21.43 17.97
C ILE A 453 18.32 -20.62 17.94
N SER A 454 17.24 -21.14 17.34
CA SER A 454 15.98 -20.41 17.26
C SER A 454 15.35 -20.16 18.64
N ASP A 455 15.34 -21.17 19.51
CA ASP A 455 14.73 -21.09 20.83
C ASP A 455 15.53 -20.18 21.77
N THR A 456 16.87 -20.26 21.71
CA THR A 456 17.77 -19.42 22.52
C THR A 456 17.70 -17.96 22.09
N LEU A 457 17.72 -17.68 20.78
CA LEU A 457 17.58 -16.32 20.28
C LEU A 457 16.22 -15.72 20.65
N ARG A 458 15.13 -16.52 20.62
CA ARG A 458 13.80 -16.05 21.06
C ARG A 458 13.77 -15.76 22.55
N TYR A 459 14.40 -16.59 23.38
CA TYR A 459 14.51 -16.32 24.80
C TYR A 459 15.25 -15.00 25.07
N TRP A 460 16.44 -14.78 24.49
CA TRP A 460 17.20 -13.53 24.64
C TRP A 460 16.47 -12.31 24.10
N LYS A 461 15.74 -12.47 22.98
CA LYS A 461 14.88 -11.44 22.37
C LYS A 461 13.82 -10.94 23.36
N VAL A 462 13.09 -11.85 24.00
CA VAL A 462 12.01 -11.48 24.94
C VAL A 462 12.57 -10.95 26.26
N GLU A 463 13.61 -11.59 26.79
CA GLU A 463 14.34 -11.16 27.98
C GLU A 463 14.96 -9.76 27.82
N GLY A 464 15.35 -9.40 26.59
CA GLY A 464 16.01 -8.14 26.28
C GLY A 464 17.52 -8.16 26.54
N THR A 465 18.15 -9.34 26.48
CA THR A 465 19.60 -9.51 26.69
C THR A 465 20.34 -9.66 25.36
N HIS A 466 21.68 -9.60 25.42
CA HIS A 466 22.58 -9.85 24.27
C HIS A 466 22.36 -8.93 23.05
N ASN A 467 21.68 -7.79 23.22
CA ASN A 467 21.33 -6.85 22.15
C ASN A 467 20.54 -7.51 21.00
N VAL A 468 19.71 -8.51 21.30
CA VAL A 468 18.77 -9.10 20.33
C VAL A 468 17.50 -8.23 20.26
N PRO A 469 17.14 -7.66 19.10
CA PRO A 469 15.99 -6.77 19.01
C PRO A 469 14.66 -7.52 19.09
N ARG A 470 13.68 -6.93 19.79
CA ARG A 470 12.34 -7.51 20.01
C ARG A 470 11.53 -7.68 18.72
N GLU A 471 11.84 -6.96 17.66
CA GLU A 471 11.15 -7.02 16.37
C GLU A 471 11.80 -7.99 15.35
N LEU A 472 12.85 -8.71 15.78
CA LEU A 472 13.49 -9.78 14.98
C LEU A 472 12.51 -10.90 14.69
N GLU A 473 12.26 -11.18 13.41
CA GLU A 473 11.54 -12.38 12.99
C GLU A 473 12.54 -13.55 12.92
N ILE A 474 12.24 -14.66 13.60
CA ILE A 474 13.09 -15.87 13.71
C ILE A 474 12.33 -17.05 13.08
N GLY A 475 12.45 -17.18 11.76
CA GLY A 475 11.84 -18.25 10.97
C GLY A 475 12.61 -19.56 11.02
N TYR A 476 12.29 -20.44 11.98
CA TYR A 476 12.77 -21.82 11.98
C TYR A 476 11.83 -22.72 11.17
N ILE A 477 12.37 -23.30 10.09
CA ILE A 477 11.67 -24.31 9.28
C ILE A 477 12.24 -25.69 9.65
N PRO A 478 11.44 -26.56 10.29
CA PRO A 478 11.86 -27.91 10.62
C PRO A 478 11.98 -28.76 9.35
N MET A 479 12.84 -29.79 9.41
CA MET A 479 12.89 -30.77 8.34
C MET A 479 11.59 -31.57 8.30
N SER A 480 11.06 -31.78 7.10
CA SER A 480 9.86 -32.57 6.84
C SER A 480 10.05 -33.36 5.55
N ASN A 481 9.29 -34.45 5.40
CA ASN A 481 9.36 -35.28 4.20
C ASN A 481 8.65 -34.58 3.03
N GLY A 482 9.41 -33.93 2.14
CA GLY A 482 8.87 -33.20 0.99
C GLY A 482 8.18 -31.88 1.36
N GLY A 483 8.50 -31.27 2.50
CA GLY A 483 7.96 -29.97 2.91
C GLY A 483 8.80 -28.77 2.46
N GLN A 484 8.68 -27.64 3.16
CA GLN A 484 9.45 -26.44 2.83
C GLN A 484 10.94 -26.63 3.13
N TYR A 485 11.80 -26.00 2.35
CA TYR A 485 13.26 -26.11 2.53
C TYR A 485 13.68 -25.69 3.95
N PRO A 486 14.36 -26.57 4.71
CA PRO A 486 14.65 -26.32 6.13
C PRO A 486 15.77 -25.31 6.35
N GLY A 487 15.72 -24.60 7.47
CA GLY A 487 16.70 -23.58 7.83
C GLY A 487 16.23 -22.63 8.92
N VAL A 488 17.14 -21.76 9.35
CA VAL A 488 16.83 -20.63 10.24
C VAL A 488 16.97 -19.35 9.42
N TYR A 489 15.84 -18.68 9.17
CA TYR A 489 15.75 -17.46 8.40
C TYR A 489 15.37 -16.30 9.29
N MET A 490 16.30 -15.40 9.54
CA MET A 490 16.09 -14.21 10.37
C MET A 490 15.87 -12.99 9.51
N PHE A 491 14.93 -12.13 9.90
CA PHE A 491 14.63 -10.90 9.18
C PHE A 491 14.52 -9.69 10.11
N THR A 492 15.20 -8.60 9.76
CA THR A 492 15.23 -7.34 10.53
C THR A 492 14.83 -6.12 9.71
N GLN A 493 14.75 -6.26 8.39
CA GLN A 493 14.43 -5.16 7.49
C GLN A 493 12.97 -4.67 7.59
N SER A 494 12.78 -3.44 7.14
CA SER A 494 11.51 -2.72 6.97
C SER A 494 10.51 -3.45 6.05
N ALA A 495 9.25 -2.98 6.01
CA ALA A 495 8.10 -3.52 5.28
C ALA A 495 7.53 -4.88 5.75
N ARG A 496 8.12 -5.50 6.78
CA ARG A 496 7.59 -6.73 7.39
C ARG A 496 6.35 -6.47 8.22
N LEU A 497 5.45 -7.46 8.21
CA LEU A 497 4.34 -7.57 9.14
C LEU A 497 4.84 -8.24 10.42
N TYR A 498 4.43 -7.70 11.57
CA TYR A 498 4.61 -8.36 12.85
C TYR A 498 3.44 -8.04 13.78
N ARG A 499 3.18 -8.93 14.74
CA ARG A 499 2.06 -8.80 15.69
C ARG A 499 2.48 -9.21 17.10
N PRO A 500 1.87 -8.63 18.14
CA PRO A 500 2.18 -8.97 19.52
C PRO A 500 1.53 -10.30 19.93
N VAL A 501 2.28 -11.15 20.63
CA VAL A 501 1.81 -12.37 21.32
C VAL A 501 2.52 -12.49 22.67
N LYS A 502 1.97 -13.30 23.58
CA LYS A 502 2.55 -13.53 24.91
C LYS A 502 3.44 -14.77 24.86
N TYR A 503 4.71 -14.63 25.23
CA TYR A 503 5.67 -15.74 25.35
C TYR A 503 5.57 -16.39 26.72
N LEU A 504 5.22 -17.68 26.76
CA LEU A 504 4.87 -18.37 28.02
C LEU A 504 6.03 -18.49 29.02
N PRO A 505 7.29 -18.80 28.63
CA PRO A 505 8.36 -19.00 29.61
C PRO A 505 8.73 -17.78 30.46
N LEU A 506 8.56 -16.58 29.93
CA LEU A 506 8.92 -15.31 30.61
C LEU A 506 7.71 -14.43 30.90
N ASP A 507 6.50 -14.87 30.53
CA ASP A 507 5.27 -14.09 30.56
C ASP A 507 5.38 -12.71 29.86
N GLY A 508 6.25 -12.62 28.86
CA GLY A 508 6.65 -11.37 28.20
C GLY A 508 6.01 -11.17 26.83
N LEU A 509 6.05 -9.92 26.34
CA LEU A 509 5.67 -9.59 24.96
C LEU A 509 6.71 -10.10 23.97
N ASP A 510 6.27 -10.91 23.01
CA ASP A 510 7.03 -11.25 21.81
C ASP A 510 6.32 -10.71 20.55
N TYR A 511 7.10 -10.34 19.54
CA TYR A 511 6.60 -9.98 18.23
C TYR A 511 6.84 -11.09 17.23
N VAL A 512 5.75 -11.59 16.65
CA VAL A 512 5.77 -12.69 15.69
C VAL A 512 5.49 -12.19 14.28
N GLY A 513 6.26 -12.69 13.31
CA GLY A 513 6.06 -12.42 11.88
C GLY A 513 5.35 -13.57 11.15
N PRO A 514 4.80 -13.32 9.94
CA PRO A 514 4.03 -14.31 9.21
C PRO A 514 4.87 -15.48 8.68
N PHE A 515 6.20 -15.35 8.58
CA PHE A 515 7.07 -16.41 8.08
C PHE A 515 7.33 -17.48 9.15
N GLU A 516 7.43 -17.10 10.42
CA GLU A 516 7.66 -18.04 11.52
C GLU A 516 6.36 -18.69 12.04
N GLN A 517 5.24 -17.97 11.98
CA GLN A 517 3.97 -18.40 12.56
C GLN A 517 3.46 -19.79 12.12
N PRO A 518 3.59 -20.24 10.85
CA PRO A 518 3.15 -21.58 10.43
C PRO A 518 3.85 -22.73 11.18
N TYR A 519 5.02 -22.48 11.76
CA TYR A 519 5.83 -23.46 12.48
C TYR A 519 5.78 -23.28 14.00
N MET A 520 4.93 -22.37 14.49
CA MET A 520 4.79 -22.06 15.91
C MET A 520 3.44 -22.54 16.45
N THR A 521 3.45 -23.05 17.68
CA THR A 521 2.23 -23.40 18.42
C THR A 521 1.83 -22.23 19.32
N ILE A 522 0.80 -21.49 18.90
CA ILE A 522 0.25 -20.32 19.61
C ILE A 522 -1.20 -20.64 20.01
N ALA A 523 -1.48 -20.71 21.31
CA ALA A 523 -2.84 -20.94 21.82
C ALA A 523 -3.70 -19.67 21.63
N CYS A 524 -4.99 -19.82 21.30
CA CYS A 524 -5.88 -18.66 21.12
C CYS A 524 -6.33 -18.08 22.45
N THR A 525 -6.50 -18.93 23.47
CA THR A 525 -6.85 -18.55 24.83
C THR A 525 -6.04 -19.33 25.86
N GLU A 526 -5.91 -18.82 27.08
CA GLU A 526 -5.14 -19.49 28.15
C GLU A 526 -5.61 -20.93 28.47
N PRO A 527 -6.92 -21.24 28.48
CA PRO A 527 -7.38 -22.62 28.71
C PRO A 527 -6.99 -23.63 27.63
N GLU A 528 -6.62 -23.16 26.43
CA GLU A 528 -6.22 -24.02 25.30
C GLU A 528 -4.71 -24.29 25.28
N ILE A 529 -3.97 -23.82 26.28
CA ILE A 529 -2.51 -24.07 26.39
C ILE A 529 -2.27 -25.56 26.64
N VAL A 530 -1.52 -26.19 25.73
CA VAL A 530 -1.08 -27.58 25.86
C VAL A 530 0.34 -27.63 26.39
N SER A 531 0.51 -28.21 27.58
CA SER A 531 1.81 -28.32 28.25
C SER A 531 2.84 -29.07 27.38
N GLY A 532 3.98 -28.44 27.14
CA GLY A 532 5.08 -29.00 26.34
C GLY A 532 4.96 -28.79 24.84
N GLU A 533 3.82 -28.29 24.34
CA GLU A 533 3.60 -27.99 22.92
C GLU A 533 3.45 -26.49 22.66
N SER A 534 2.56 -25.82 23.40
CA SER A 534 2.32 -24.39 23.26
C SER A 534 3.53 -23.60 23.73
N THR A 535 4.03 -22.70 22.88
CA THR A 535 5.14 -21.79 23.21
C THR A 535 4.65 -20.38 23.52
N HIS A 536 3.49 -20.00 22.95
CA HIS A 536 2.89 -18.69 23.07
C HIS A 536 1.38 -18.80 23.27
N VAL A 537 0.77 -17.70 23.70
CA VAL A 537 -0.69 -17.49 23.73
C VAL A 537 -1.03 -16.10 23.20
N GLU A 538 -2.18 -15.94 22.55
CA GLU A 538 -2.70 -14.64 22.17
C GLU A 538 -3.04 -13.79 23.40
N TYR A 539 -2.76 -12.48 23.35
CA TYR A 539 -3.22 -11.57 24.41
C TYR A 539 -4.74 -11.45 24.45
N ASP A 540 -5.36 -11.38 23.27
CA ASP A 540 -6.80 -11.29 23.09
C ASP A 540 -7.14 -11.88 21.72
N PRO A 541 -8.14 -12.78 21.60
CA PRO A 541 -8.54 -13.36 20.32
C PRO A 541 -9.06 -12.32 19.32
N THR A 542 -9.51 -11.14 19.77
CA THR A 542 -9.96 -10.03 18.90
C THR A 542 -8.82 -9.41 18.09
N ASN A 543 -7.56 -9.70 18.42
CA ASN A 543 -6.38 -9.22 17.71
C ASN A 543 -6.35 -9.63 16.24
N ILE A 544 -7.09 -10.68 15.84
CA ILE A 544 -7.18 -11.14 14.45
C ILE A 544 -8.12 -10.29 13.59
N LEU A 545 -9.01 -9.51 14.21
CA LEU A 545 -10.00 -8.71 13.53
C LEU A 545 -9.47 -7.30 13.21
N SER A 546 -10.01 -6.68 12.17
CA SER A 546 -9.72 -5.29 11.85
C SER A 546 -10.49 -4.34 12.77
N ILE A 547 -10.11 -3.06 12.77
CA ILE A 547 -10.79 -2.01 13.54
C ILE A 547 -12.31 -2.03 13.32
N VAL A 548 -12.76 -2.06 12.05
CA VAL A 548 -14.19 -2.04 11.71
C VAL A 548 -14.89 -3.36 12.03
N ALA A 549 -14.22 -4.50 11.82
CA ALA A 549 -14.80 -5.80 12.12
C ALA A 549 -15.08 -5.95 13.64
N ASN A 550 -14.16 -5.48 14.48
CA ASN A 550 -14.31 -5.46 15.94
C ASN A 550 -15.45 -4.56 16.45
N GLN A 551 -16.01 -3.67 15.62
CA GLN A 551 -17.18 -2.85 16.03
C GLN A 551 -18.52 -3.55 15.84
N THR A 552 -18.53 -4.76 15.26
CA THR A 552 -19.73 -5.58 15.11
C THR A 552 -20.00 -6.29 16.43
N PRO A 553 -21.07 -5.93 17.18
CA PRO A 553 -21.36 -6.60 18.45
C PRO A 553 -21.74 -8.06 18.20
N PHE A 554 -21.30 -8.97 19.07
CA PHE A 554 -21.62 -10.41 19.01
C PHE A 554 -21.41 -11.01 17.61
N SER A 555 -20.28 -10.67 16.97
CA SER A 555 -19.98 -11.10 15.61
C SER A 555 -19.86 -12.63 15.46
N ASP A 556 -19.49 -13.31 16.54
CA ASP A 556 -19.41 -14.75 16.73
C ASP A 556 -20.77 -15.46 16.68
N PHE A 557 -21.88 -14.75 16.89
CA PHE A 557 -23.25 -15.27 16.77
C PHE A 557 -23.84 -15.08 15.35
N ASN A 558 -23.09 -14.46 14.44
CA ASN A 558 -23.54 -14.21 13.08
C ASN A 558 -22.82 -15.12 12.08
N GLN A 559 -23.53 -15.50 11.03
CA GLN A 559 -22.89 -16.16 9.90
C GLN A 559 -21.83 -15.22 9.24
N SER A 560 -20.65 -15.75 8.92
CA SER A 560 -19.49 -14.99 8.41
C SER A 560 -19.81 -13.96 7.29
N PRO A 561 -20.63 -14.26 6.26
CA PRO A 561 -20.95 -13.29 5.21
C PRO A 561 -21.62 -12.01 5.74
N ARG A 562 -22.32 -12.09 6.86
CA ARG A 562 -23.03 -10.95 7.49
C ARG A 562 -22.04 -9.98 8.13
N ASN A 563 -21.02 -10.49 8.79
CA ASN A 563 -19.95 -9.67 9.36
C ASN A 563 -19.14 -8.99 8.24
N MET A 564 -18.92 -9.68 7.11
CA MET A 564 -18.27 -9.11 5.93
C MET A 564 -19.12 -7.97 5.33
N TYR A 565 -20.42 -8.19 5.13
CA TYR A 565 -21.34 -7.15 4.67
C TYR A 565 -21.43 -5.98 5.64
N GLN A 566 -21.40 -6.23 6.95
CA GLN A 566 -21.38 -5.16 7.94
C GLN A 566 -20.16 -4.25 7.77
N CYS A 567 -18.98 -4.81 7.55
CA CYS A 567 -17.77 -4.00 7.30
C CYS A 567 -17.95 -3.08 6.08
N GLN A 568 -18.66 -3.53 5.05
CA GLN A 568 -18.96 -2.71 3.88
C GLN A 568 -20.03 -1.65 4.16
N MET A 569 -21.14 -2.04 4.79
CA MET A 569 -22.26 -1.13 5.08
C MET A 569 -21.82 -0.03 6.06
N GLY A 570 -21.04 -0.35 7.08
CA GLY A 570 -20.49 0.62 8.04
C GLY A 570 -19.58 1.67 7.38
N LYS A 571 -18.94 1.34 6.25
CA LYS A 571 -18.13 2.29 5.45
C LYS A 571 -18.96 3.12 4.46
N GLN A 572 -20.23 2.79 4.27
CA GLN A 572 -21.14 3.49 3.35
C GLN A 572 -22.23 4.29 4.08
N SER A 573 -22.37 4.10 5.39
CA SER A 573 -23.37 4.80 6.20
C SER A 573 -23.11 6.30 6.21
N MET A 574 -24.20 7.07 6.26
CA MET A 574 -24.14 8.47 6.63
C MET A 574 -23.85 8.56 8.13
N GLY A 575 -22.70 9.11 8.49
CA GLY A 575 -22.29 9.31 9.88
C GLY A 575 -21.74 10.71 10.07
N THR A 576 -20.75 10.86 10.93
CA THR A 576 -19.99 12.11 11.08
C THR A 576 -18.67 12.02 10.31
N PRO A 577 -18.46 12.83 9.25
CA PRO A 577 -17.22 12.81 8.47
C PRO A 577 -16.05 13.54 9.16
N GLY A 578 -16.36 14.48 10.07
CA GLY A 578 -15.42 15.31 10.82
C GLY A 578 -16.17 16.41 11.58
N THR A 579 -15.52 17.07 12.52
CA THR A 579 -16.08 18.22 13.26
C THR A 579 -15.67 19.55 12.62
N ALA A 580 -14.49 19.62 11.99
CA ALA A 580 -13.96 20.79 11.30
C ALA A 580 -14.61 21.09 9.93
N THR A 581 -15.92 20.83 9.76
CA THR A 581 -16.63 20.96 8.47
C THR A 581 -16.63 22.39 7.92
N ALA A 582 -16.53 23.39 8.80
CA ALA A 582 -16.49 24.81 8.45
C ALA A 582 -15.20 25.22 7.74
N TYR A 583 -14.13 24.43 7.80
CA TYR A 583 -12.85 24.75 7.16
C TYR A 583 -12.59 23.93 5.90
N ARG A 584 -13.43 22.92 5.63
CA ARG A 584 -13.28 22.00 4.49
C ARG A 584 -14.07 22.43 3.26
N THR A 585 -13.56 22.04 2.09
CA THR A 585 -14.17 22.25 0.77
C THR A 585 -14.28 20.95 -0.01
N ASP A 586 -14.69 19.87 0.66
CA ASP A 586 -14.89 18.57 0.01
C ASP A 586 -15.96 18.67 -1.08
N ASN A 587 -15.80 17.91 -2.16
CA ASN A 587 -16.77 17.88 -3.26
C ASN A 587 -18.16 17.48 -2.78
N LYS A 588 -18.22 16.45 -1.92
CA LYS A 588 -19.45 15.95 -1.32
C LYS A 588 -19.16 15.34 0.05
N SER A 589 -19.92 15.73 1.06
CA SER A 589 -19.88 15.10 2.39
C SER A 589 -21.29 14.79 2.88
N TYR A 590 -21.41 13.72 3.66
CA TYR A 590 -22.68 13.23 4.20
C TYR A 590 -22.60 13.32 5.72
N ARG A 591 -23.54 14.04 6.34
CA ARG A 591 -23.55 14.24 7.78
C ARG A 591 -24.89 13.79 8.36
N LEU A 592 -24.84 12.86 9.30
CA LEU A 592 -25.96 12.55 10.17
C LEU A 592 -26.09 13.67 11.20
N GLN A 593 -27.29 14.22 11.38
CA GLN A 593 -27.48 15.38 12.27
C GLN A 593 -27.39 15.00 13.75
N THR A 594 -28.01 13.88 14.12
CA THR A 594 -28.20 13.43 15.51
C THR A 594 -27.67 12.03 15.70
N GLY A 595 -26.36 11.85 15.57
CA GLY A 595 -25.74 10.56 15.89
C GLY A 595 -25.71 10.28 17.40
N GLN A 596 -25.80 9.00 17.77
CA GLN A 596 -25.77 8.55 19.15
C GLN A 596 -24.69 7.50 19.36
N THR A 597 -24.12 7.46 20.55
CA THR A 597 -23.29 6.35 21.01
C THR A 597 -24.14 5.08 21.09
N PRO A 598 -23.64 3.94 20.55
CA PRO A 598 -24.35 2.67 20.66
C PRO A 598 -24.42 2.19 22.12
N VAL A 599 -25.60 1.76 22.56
CA VAL A 599 -25.78 1.16 23.91
C VAL A 599 -24.95 -0.11 24.07
N VAL A 600 -24.99 -1.00 23.07
CA VAL A 600 -24.16 -2.21 23.01
C VAL A 600 -22.93 -1.93 22.15
N ARG A 601 -21.73 -1.96 22.74
CA ARG A 601 -20.49 -1.64 22.03
C ARG A 601 -19.31 -2.46 22.53
N ALA A 602 -18.35 -2.70 21.64
CA ALA A 602 -17.10 -3.34 22.00
C ALA A 602 -16.26 -2.38 22.88
N PRO A 603 -15.43 -2.88 23.81
CA PRO A 603 -14.51 -2.04 24.59
C PRO A 603 -13.58 -1.19 23.70
N LEU A 604 -13.16 -1.75 22.56
CA LEU A 604 -12.34 -1.07 21.56
C LEU A 604 -13.02 0.17 20.94
N HIS A 605 -14.35 0.31 20.99
CA HIS A 605 -15.04 1.52 20.53
C HIS A 605 -14.55 2.76 21.28
N ASN A 606 -14.28 2.60 22.59
CA ASN A 606 -13.77 3.68 23.44
C ASN A 606 -12.27 3.91 23.21
N GLU A 607 -11.47 2.84 23.06
CA GLU A 607 -10.01 2.95 22.80
C GLU A 607 -9.73 3.70 21.49
N TYR A 608 -10.56 3.52 20.46
CA TYR A 608 -10.44 4.22 19.18
C TYR A 608 -11.13 5.60 19.15
N GLY A 609 -11.73 6.07 20.24
CA GLY A 609 -12.39 7.39 20.29
C GLY A 609 -13.58 7.54 19.33
N LEU A 610 -14.27 6.45 18.98
CA LEU A 610 -15.30 6.46 17.94
C LEU A 610 -16.56 7.25 18.32
N ASP A 611 -16.70 7.64 19.59
CA ASP A 611 -17.76 8.56 20.04
C ASP A 611 -17.60 9.98 19.48
N ASN A 612 -16.39 10.39 19.07
CA ASN A 612 -16.15 11.65 18.36
C ASN A 612 -16.81 11.66 16.97
N PHE A 613 -17.04 10.47 16.40
CA PHE A 613 -17.62 10.31 15.06
C PHE A 613 -18.84 9.35 15.07
N PRO A 614 -19.97 9.74 15.69
CA PRO A 614 -21.17 8.91 15.73
C PRO A 614 -21.62 8.48 14.33
N ASN A 615 -21.94 7.20 14.16
CA ASN A 615 -22.21 6.60 12.84
C ASN A 615 -23.62 5.99 12.72
N GLY A 616 -24.52 6.33 13.65
CA GLY A 616 -25.89 5.82 13.68
C GLY A 616 -26.70 6.35 14.86
N MET A 617 -27.89 5.78 15.06
CA MET A 617 -28.82 6.12 16.14
C MET A 617 -29.30 4.82 16.81
N ASN A 618 -29.60 4.87 18.10
CA ASN A 618 -30.32 3.79 18.77
C ASN A 618 -31.81 3.93 18.46
N ALA A 619 -32.45 2.85 18.04
CA ALA A 619 -33.85 2.82 17.66
C ALA A 619 -34.56 1.71 18.44
N VAL A 620 -35.82 1.94 18.82
CA VAL A 620 -36.68 0.87 19.35
C VAL A 620 -37.16 0.03 18.17
N VAL A 621 -36.68 -1.21 18.08
CA VAL A 621 -36.98 -2.13 16.98
C VAL A 621 -37.96 -3.19 17.45
N ALA A 622 -39.09 -3.35 16.75
CA ALA A 622 -39.99 -4.48 16.94
C ALA A 622 -39.79 -5.52 15.83
N VAL A 623 -39.59 -6.78 16.22
CA VAL A 623 -39.53 -7.92 15.31
C VAL A 623 -40.92 -8.53 15.21
N ILE A 624 -41.72 -8.07 14.26
CA ILE A 624 -43.13 -8.47 14.10
C ILE A 624 -43.53 -8.35 12.63
N SER A 625 -44.34 -9.29 12.14
CA SER A 625 -45.03 -9.13 10.85
C SER A 625 -46.39 -8.49 11.13
N TYR A 626 -46.55 -7.20 10.81
CA TYR A 626 -47.76 -6.44 11.16
C TYR A 626 -48.37 -5.69 9.96
N THR A 627 -47.58 -4.90 9.23
CA THR A 627 -48.12 -4.01 8.19
C THR A 627 -48.32 -4.69 6.84
N GLY A 628 -47.60 -5.78 6.56
CA GLY A 628 -47.58 -6.45 5.25
C GLY A 628 -46.71 -5.74 4.20
N TYR A 629 -46.21 -4.54 4.50
CA TYR A 629 -45.30 -3.76 3.64
C TYR A 629 -43.81 -3.99 3.97
N ASP A 630 -43.54 -4.87 4.93
CA ASP A 630 -42.24 -5.28 5.45
C ASP A 630 -41.81 -6.67 4.94
N MET A 631 -42.37 -7.16 3.83
CA MET A 631 -41.92 -8.41 3.22
C MET A 631 -40.51 -8.29 2.62
N ASP A 632 -39.83 -9.44 2.51
CA ASP A 632 -38.43 -9.54 2.07
C ASP A 632 -37.46 -8.71 2.93
N ASP A 633 -36.78 -7.76 2.30
CA ASP A 633 -35.77 -6.89 2.89
C ASP A 633 -36.32 -5.49 3.21
N ALA A 634 -37.64 -5.31 3.18
CA ALA A 634 -38.27 -4.04 3.54
C ALA A 634 -38.34 -3.87 5.06
N PHE A 635 -38.30 -2.61 5.50
CA PHE A 635 -38.64 -2.26 6.88
C PHE A 635 -39.56 -1.04 6.91
N ILE A 636 -40.23 -0.87 8.04
CA ILE A 636 -41.17 0.24 8.26
C ILE A 636 -40.58 1.21 9.27
N MET A 637 -40.73 2.49 9.00
CA MET A 637 -40.31 3.57 9.90
C MET A 637 -41.54 4.26 10.49
N ASN A 638 -41.49 4.57 11.78
CA ASN A 638 -42.52 5.38 12.43
C ASN A 638 -42.50 6.81 11.88
N LYS A 639 -43.62 7.25 11.32
CA LYS A 639 -43.79 8.58 10.74
C LYS A 639 -43.54 9.69 11.77
N SER A 640 -44.04 9.53 13.00
CA SER A 640 -43.86 10.53 14.06
C SER A 640 -42.42 10.56 14.58
N ALA A 641 -41.71 9.43 14.61
CA ALA A 641 -40.27 9.42 14.92
C ALA A 641 -39.48 10.17 13.84
N HIS A 642 -39.78 9.91 12.57
CA HIS A 642 -39.21 10.64 11.44
C HIS A 642 -39.45 12.16 11.53
N GLU A 643 -40.68 12.58 11.84
CA GLU A 643 -41.04 14.01 11.99
C GLU A 643 -40.33 14.68 13.17
N ARG A 644 -39.94 13.92 14.20
CA ARG A 644 -39.11 14.36 15.32
C ARG A 644 -37.60 14.38 14.98
N GLY A 645 -37.22 14.02 13.76
CA GLY A 645 -35.84 14.08 13.28
C GLY A 645 -35.09 12.74 13.25
N PHE A 646 -35.77 11.61 13.40
CA PHE A 646 -35.13 10.29 13.31
C PHE A 646 -34.47 10.08 11.94
N GLY A 647 -33.16 9.83 11.94
CA GLY A 647 -32.36 9.60 10.73
C GLY A 647 -32.15 10.84 9.85
N HIS A 648 -32.38 12.05 10.36
CA HIS A 648 -32.22 13.26 9.56
C HIS A 648 -30.75 13.50 9.20
N GLY A 649 -30.49 13.68 7.91
CA GLY A 649 -29.17 13.90 7.35
C GLY A 649 -29.04 15.23 6.62
N THR A 650 -27.81 15.57 6.31
CA THR A 650 -27.46 16.75 5.51
C THR A 650 -26.34 16.37 4.55
N ILE A 651 -26.47 16.79 3.29
CA ILE A 651 -25.44 16.62 2.28
C ILE A 651 -24.83 17.98 2.00
N TYR A 652 -23.51 18.11 2.12
CA TYR A 652 -22.81 19.31 1.66
C TYR A 652 -22.20 19.03 0.29
N LYS A 653 -22.37 19.95 -0.65
CA LYS A 653 -21.77 19.93 -1.98
C LYS A 653 -21.00 21.23 -2.18
N THR A 654 -19.77 21.15 -2.68
CA THR A 654 -18.98 22.34 -2.97
C THR A 654 -18.87 22.53 -4.48
N LYS A 655 -19.29 23.69 -4.98
CA LYS A 655 -19.13 24.08 -6.39
C LYS A 655 -18.07 25.17 -6.50
N LYS A 656 -16.97 24.87 -7.18
CA LYS A 656 -15.95 25.87 -7.54
C LYS A 656 -16.35 26.53 -8.86
N VAL A 657 -16.46 27.86 -8.86
CA VAL A 657 -16.71 28.67 -10.05
C VAL A 657 -15.44 29.44 -10.36
N GLU A 658 -14.87 29.22 -11.54
CA GLU A 658 -13.69 29.91 -12.03
C GLU A 658 -14.05 30.65 -13.32
N LEU A 659 -13.65 31.93 -13.42
CA LEU A 659 -13.94 32.78 -14.58
C LEU A 659 -12.85 32.73 -15.66
N ASN A 660 -11.69 32.16 -15.33
CA ASN A 660 -10.58 32.04 -16.26
C ASN A 660 -10.89 31.00 -17.35
N ASP A 661 -11.04 31.47 -18.60
CA ASP A 661 -11.18 30.60 -19.78
C ASP A 661 -9.84 29.92 -20.11
N GLY A 662 -9.49 28.86 -19.38
CA GLY A 662 -8.70 27.69 -19.81
C GLY A 662 -7.46 27.83 -20.72
N SER A 663 -6.91 29.01 -20.97
CA SER A 663 -5.76 29.21 -21.86
C SER A 663 -4.52 28.68 -21.16
N ARG A 664 -4.15 27.44 -21.49
CA ARG A 664 -2.96 26.74 -21.04
C ARG A 664 -1.64 27.38 -21.52
N THR A 665 -1.70 28.50 -22.22
CA THR A 665 -0.53 29.20 -22.75
C THR A 665 0.01 30.16 -21.70
N LYS A 666 1.17 29.84 -21.11
CA LYS A 666 1.88 30.56 -20.04
C LYS A 666 2.27 32.04 -20.33
N GLY A 667 1.84 32.61 -21.45
CA GLY A 667 2.15 34.00 -21.83
C GLY A 667 0.91 34.88 -21.78
N SER A 668 0.77 35.63 -20.69
CA SER A 668 -0.29 36.63 -20.44
C SER A 668 -1.71 36.08 -20.17
N LYS A 669 -1.99 35.81 -18.89
CA LYS A 669 -3.37 35.70 -18.40
C LYS A 669 -4.03 37.07 -18.50
N ARG A 670 -4.70 37.38 -19.61
CA ARG A 670 -5.53 38.57 -19.69
C ARG A 670 -6.86 38.25 -19.02
N VAL A 671 -7.19 38.97 -17.94
CA VAL A 671 -8.50 38.88 -17.29
C VAL A 671 -9.55 39.38 -18.27
N THR A 672 -10.50 38.51 -18.63
CA THR A 672 -11.59 38.79 -19.57
C THR A 672 -12.95 38.90 -18.89
N LYS A 673 -13.06 38.41 -17.65
CA LYS A 673 -14.32 38.33 -16.90
C LYS A 673 -14.09 38.75 -15.45
N LEU A 674 -15.05 39.46 -14.86
CA LEU A 674 -15.07 39.82 -13.44
C LEU A 674 -16.40 39.38 -12.81
N PHE A 675 -16.35 38.97 -11.55
CA PHE A 675 -17.57 38.81 -10.75
C PHE A 675 -18.24 40.17 -10.53
N GLY A 676 -19.56 40.14 -10.42
CA GLY A 676 -20.38 41.34 -10.25
C GLY A 676 -21.23 41.66 -11.46
N PHE A 677 -22.16 42.58 -11.25
CA PHE A 677 -23.02 43.09 -12.31
C PHE A 677 -22.26 44.03 -13.24
N ALA A 678 -22.65 44.05 -14.52
CA ALA A 678 -22.11 44.99 -15.50
C ALA A 678 -22.38 46.45 -15.07
N PRO A 679 -21.36 47.33 -15.00
CA PRO A 679 -21.57 48.77 -14.88
C PRO A 679 -22.48 49.25 -16.02
N ASP A 680 -23.51 50.03 -15.70
CA ASP A 680 -24.55 50.53 -16.61
C ASP A 680 -25.54 49.48 -17.18
N GLY A 681 -25.44 48.22 -16.75
CA GLY A 681 -26.37 47.16 -17.10
C GLY A 681 -27.70 47.21 -16.31
N ILE A 682 -28.79 46.74 -16.91
CA ILE A 682 -30.09 46.62 -16.20
C ILE A 682 -29.98 45.49 -15.17
N VAL A 683 -29.95 45.82 -13.89
CA VAL A 683 -30.04 44.85 -12.79
C VAL A 683 -31.49 44.71 -12.34
N LYS A 684 -32.12 43.58 -12.66
CA LYS A 684 -33.49 43.29 -12.21
C LYS A 684 -33.56 43.16 -10.69
N ALA A 685 -34.63 43.65 -10.08
CA ALA A 685 -34.87 43.51 -8.64
C ALA A 685 -34.88 42.04 -8.19
N ASP A 686 -35.41 41.14 -9.02
CA ASP A 686 -35.46 39.69 -8.74
C ASP A 686 -34.06 39.07 -8.56
N TRP A 687 -33.03 39.61 -9.23
CA TRP A 687 -31.66 39.08 -9.11
C TRP A 687 -31.04 39.45 -7.77
N ARG A 688 -31.37 40.63 -7.24
CA ARG A 688 -30.92 41.11 -5.91
C ARG A 688 -31.55 40.34 -4.75
N LEU A 689 -32.61 39.56 -4.99
CA LEU A 689 -33.15 38.67 -3.97
C LEU A 689 -32.23 37.47 -3.70
N LYS A 690 -31.35 37.13 -4.64
CA LYS A 690 -30.47 35.95 -4.58
C LYS A 690 -29.00 36.34 -4.48
N LEU A 691 -28.60 37.40 -5.17
CA LEU A 691 -27.22 37.88 -5.26
C LEU A 691 -27.06 39.22 -4.55
N ASP A 692 -25.91 39.39 -3.91
CA ASP A 692 -25.42 40.65 -3.38
C ASP A 692 -24.83 41.53 -4.49
N ASP A 693 -24.50 42.78 -4.19
CA ASP A 693 -23.99 43.76 -5.16
C ASP A 693 -22.64 43.34 -5.79
N ASP A 694 -21.89 42.46 -5.13
CA ASP A 694 -20.65 41.83 -5.63
C ASP A 694 -20.90 40.70 -6.65
N GLY A 695 -22.17 40.35 -6.91
CA GLY A 695 -22.58 39.28 -7.81
C GLY A 695 -22.48 37.87 -7.21
N LEU A 696 -22.24 37.74 -5.91
CA LEU A 696 -22.19 36.47 -5.17
C LEU A 696 -23.51 36.22 -4.41
N PRO A 697 -23.85 34.96 -4.11
CA PRO A 697 -25.14 34.67 -3.49
C PRO A 697 -25.12 34.94 -1.97
N HIS A 698 -26.23 35.39 -1.40
CA HIS A 698 -26.34 35.55 0.04
C HIS A 698 -26.32 34.19 0.76
N VAL A 699 -25.56 34.10 1.86
CA VAL A 699 -25.52 32.92 2.73
C VAL A 699 -26.90 32.68 3.35
N GLY A 700 -27.37 31.43 3.32
CA GLY A 700 -28.70 31.02 3.78
C GLY A 700 -29.77 31.00 2.68
N THR A 701 -29.48 31.51 1.49
CA THR A 701 -30.47 31.56 0.39
C THR A 701 -30.84 30.17 -0.11
N MET A 702 -32.13 29.92 -0.24
CA MET A 702 -32.66 28.71 -0.89
C MET A 702 -32.44 28.78 -2.41
N MET A 703 -31.89 27.72 -2.99
CA MET A 703 -31.59 27.56 -4.41
C MET A 703 -32.40 26.39 -5.00
N GLN A 704 -33.03 26.64 -6.14
CA GLN A 704 -33.74 25.66 -6.96
C GLN A 704 -33.12 25.58 -8.36
N LYS A 705 -33.40 24.49 -9.08
CA LYS A 705 -32.88 24.31 -10.44
C LYS A 705 -33.24 25.49 -11.33
N GLY A 706 -32.22 26.12 -11.91
CA GLY A 706 -32.36 27.30 -12.77
C GLY A 706 -32.17 28.64 -12.06
N ASP A 707 -32.13 28.67 -10.73
CA ASP A 707 -31.81 29.87 -9.95
C ASP A 707 -30.39 30.36 -10.25
N ILE A 708 -30.18 31.65 -10.06
CA ILE A 708 -28.90 32.32 -10.29
C ILE A 708 -27.97 32.04 -9.12
N LEU A 709 -26.81 31.46 -9.40
CA LEU A 709 -25.78 31.13 -8.41
C LEU A 709 -24.75 32.26 -8.27
N CYS A 710 -24.28 32.83 -9.37
CA CYS A 710 -23.41 34.01 -9.36
C CYS A 710 -23.50 34.78 -10.68
N ALA A 711 -23.18 36.07 -10.62
CA ALA A 711 -23.11 36.98 -11.76
C ALA A 711 -21.66 37.33 -12.12
N TYR A 712 -21.38 37.43 -13.41
CA TYR A 712 -20.11 37.92 -13.93
C TYR A 712 -20.33 38.70 -15.23
N HIS A 713 -19.40 39.58 -15.59
CA HIS A 713 -19.47 40.39 -16.80
C HIS A 713 -18.13 40.41 -17.54
N THR A 714 -18.16 40.70 -18.83
CA THR A 714 -16.98 40.70 -19.70
C THR A 714 -16.24 42.03 -19.60
N VAL A 715 -14.93 41.99 -19.39
CA VAL A 715 -14.08 43.18 -19.27
C VAL A 715 -12.89 43.18 -20.23
N THR A 716 -12.40 44.39 -20.51
CA THR A 716 -11.14 44.63 -21.21
C THR A 716 -10.28 45.55 -20.36
N TYR A 717 -9.00 45.20 -20.17
CA TYR A 717 -8.06 46.06 -19.46
C TYR A 717 -7.71 47.30 -20.30
N ASP A 718 -7.95 48.49 -19.74
CA ASP A 718 -7.55 49.77 -20.31
C ASP A 718 -6.26 50.25 -19.63
N ALA A 719 -5.15 50.19 -20.35
CA ALA A 719 -3.83 50.56 -19.83
C ALA A 719 -3.72 52.06 -19.49
N SER A 720 -4.58 52.92 -20.04
CA SER A 720 -4.55 54.36 -19.79
C SER A 720 -5.17 54.75 -18.45
N LYS A 721 -6.20 54.01 -18.00
CA LYS A 721 -6.91 54.24 -16.73
C LYS A 721 -6.48 53.29 -15.62
N GLN A 722 -5.67 52.27 -15.93
CA GLN A 722 -5.32 51.17 -15.03
C GLN A 722 -6.54 50.44 -14.45
N GLU A 723 -7.66 50.45 -15.17
CA GLU A 723 -8.93 49.88 -14.74
C GLU A 723 -9.47 48.90 -15.78
N TYR A 724 -10.31 47.98 -15.31
CA TYR A 724 -11.04 47.06 -16.17
C TYR A 724 -12.35 47.71 -16.62
N VAL A 725 -12.50 47.93 -17.92
CA VAL A 725 -13.71 48.53 -18.50
C VAL A 725 -14.60 47.42 -19.06
N ASN A 726 -15.90 47.50 -18.77
CA ASN A 726 -16.87 46.55 -19.30
C ASN A 726 -16.96 46.66 -20.84
N LYS A 727 -17.01 45.52 -21.53
CA LYS A 727 -16.99 45.47 -22.99
C LYS A 727 -18.37 45.55 -23.63
N ASP A 728 -19.39 44.95 -23.01
CA ASP A 728 -20.69 44.65 -23.64
C ASP A 728 -21.89 45.19 -22.85
N GLY A 729 -21.70 45.68 -21.62
CA GLY A 729 -22.76 46.12 -20.73
C GLY A 729 -23.71 45.00 -20.29
N GLN A 730 -23.35 43.73 -20.55
CA GLN A 730 -24.21 42.58 -20.29
C GLN A 730 -23.70 41.77 -19.10
N THR A 731 -24.62 41.42 -18.20
CA THR A 731 -24.31 40.51 -17.09
C THR A 731 -24.65 39.07 -17.50
N SER A 732 -23.67 38.19 -17.36
CA SER A 732 -23.81 36.75 -17.51
C SER A 732 -24.03 36.08 -16.15
N PHE A 733 -24.69 34.93 -16.15
CA PHE A 733 -25.09 34.24 -14.92
C PHE A 733 -24.71 32.77 -14.96
N GLU A 734 -24.06 32.29 -13.90
CA GLU A 734 -23.95 30.86 -13.63
C GLU A 734 -25.20 30.42 -12.86
N LYS A 735 -25.87 29.37 -13.33
CA LYS A 735 -27.11 28.87 -12.73
C LYS A 735 -26.87 27.63 -11.87
N TYR A 736 -27.74 27.41 -10.90
CA TYR A 736 -27.83 26.17 -10.15
C TYR A 736 -28.44 25.07 -11.02
N LYS A 737 -27.74 23.94 -11.15
CA LYS A 737 -28.07 22.87 -12.12
C LYS A 737 -28.64 21.61 -11.47
N ASP A 738 -28.46 21.44 -10.16
CA ASP A 738 -28.94 20.25 -9.45
C ASP A 738 -30.47 20.29 -9.30
N ASP A 739 -31.09 19.11 -9.31
CA ASP A 739 -32.55 18.97 -9.14
C ASP A 739 -33.00 19.09 -7.68
N GLU A 740 -32.09 18.87 -6.73
CA GLU A 740 -32.39 18.94 -5.29
C GLU A 740 -32.37 20.39 -4.80
N VAL A 741 -33.32 20.77 -3.94
CA VAL A 741 -33.30 22.08 -3.29
C VAL A 741 -32.12 22.16 -2.33
N GLY A 742 -31.30 23.20 -2.46
CA GLY A 742 -30.13 23.45 -1.62
C GLY A 742 -30.19 24.82 -0.96
N PHE A 743 -29.38 25.02 0.07
CA PHE A 743 -29.19 26.30 0.74
C PHE A 743 -27.72 26.70 0.65
N ILE A 744 -27.43 27.96 0.38
CA ILE A 744 -26.04 28.45 0.40
C ILE A 744 -25.53 28.41 1.84
N GLU A 745 -24.47 27.64 2.09
CA GLU A 745 -23.88 27.49 3.42
C GLU A 745 -22.70 28.42 3.61
N GLU A 746 -21.79 28.45 2.64
CA GLU A 746 -20.57 29.27 2.69
C GLU A 746 -20.22 29.73 1.27
N VAL A 747 -19.73 30.96 1.16
CA VAL A 747 -19.12 31.51 -0.06
C VAL A 747 -17.68 31.89 0.28
N ARG A 748 -16.71 31.23 -0.35
CA ARG A 748 -15.29 31.48 -0.14
C ARG A 748 -14.68 32.15 -1.37
N ILE A 749 -14.12 33.31 -1.12
CA ILE A 749 -13.38 34.11 -2.11
C ILE A 749 -11.96 33.54 -2.19
N ILE A 750 -11.54 33.10 -3.38
CA ILE A 750 -10.19 32.54 -3.59
C ILE A 750 -9.36 33.60 -4.33
N GLY A 751 -8.46 34.25 -3.57
CA GLY A 751 -7.52 35.22 -4.11
C GLY A 751 -6.45 34.59 -5.00
N SER A 752 -5.77 35.41 -5.78
CA SER A 752 -4.58 35.00 -6.52
C SER A 752 -3.37 34.87 -5.59
N ASP A 753 -2.45 33.97 -5.92
CA ASP A 753 -1.21 33.76 -5.13
C ASP A 753 -0.36 35.03 -5.03
N THR A 754 -0.41 35.91 -6.04
CA THR A 754 0.33 37.18 -6.08
C THR A 754 -0.39 38.33 -5.41
N GLY A 755 -1.69 38.18 -5.08
CA GLY A 755 -2.54 39.23 -4.50
C GLY A 755 -2.81 40.43 -5.42
N ALA A 756 -2.30 40.41 -6.66
CA ALA A 756 -2.38 41.54 -7.60
C ALA A 756 -3.52 41.38 -8.62
N GLU A 757 -4.05 40.17 -8.79
CA GLU A 757 -5.15 39.90 -9.72
C GLU A 757 -6.51 40.07 -9.03
N PRO A 758 -7.53 40.57 -9.74
CA PRO A 758 -8.90 40.64 -9.22
C PRO A 758 -9.47 39.25 -8.94
N LEU A 759 -10.61 39.18 -8.26
CA LEU A 759 -11.28 37.92 -7.94
C LEU A 759 -11.63 37.13 -9.21
N GLN A 760 -11.07 35.92 -9.35
CA GLN A 760 -11.29 35.04 -10.51
C GLN A 760 -11.84 33.65 -10.13
N ALA A 761 -11.84 33.30 -8.84
CA ALA A 761 -12.33 32.01 -8.38
C ALA A 761 -13.11 32.14 -7.06
N VAL A 762 -14.27 31.51 -6.99
CA VAL A 762 -15.11 31.43 -5.80
C VAL A 762 -15.51 29.99 -5.56
N SER A 763 -15.50 29.56 -4.30
CA SER A 763 -16.00 28.25 -3.88
C SER A 763 -17.30 28.44 -3.10
N ILE A 764 -18.40 27.88 -3.61
CA ILE A 764 -19.73 27.99 -3.02
C ILE A 764 -20.11 26.62 -2.45
N LYS A 765 -20.25 26.56 -1.13
CA LYS A 765 -20.72 25.37 -0.40
C LYS A 765 -22.24 25.43 -0.28
N ILE A 766 -22.89 24.34 -0.66
CA ILE A 766 -24.35 24.21 -0.71
C ILE A 766 -24.75 23.07 0.22
N ARG A 767 -25.67 23.36 1.14
CA ARG A 767 -26.25 22.42 2.09
C ARG A 767 -27.58 21.92 1.54
N VAL A 768 -27.71 20.61 1.37
CA VAL A 768 -28.94 19.93 0.94
C VAL A 768 -29.48 19.14 2.13
N PRO A 769 -30.58 19.60 2.77
CA PRO A 769 -31.24 18.86 3.82
C PRO A 769 -31.78 17.53 3.27
N ARG A 770 -31.55 16.43 3.98
CA ARG A 770 -31.95 15.09 3.56
C ARG A 770 -32.66 14.37 4.70
N SER A 771 -33.97 14.55 4.76
CA SER A 771 -34.82 13.67 5.58
C SER A 771 -34.95 12.30 4.91
N PRO A 772 -35.07 11.20 5.68
CA PRO A 772 -35.26 9.87 5.11
C PRO A 772 -36.50 9.83 4.21
N VAL A 773 -36.36 9.35 2.97
CA VAL A 773 -37.46 9.18 2.01
C VAL A 773 -37.68 7.71 1.67
N ILE A 774 -38.89 7.34 1.27
CA ILE A 774 -39.21 5.95 0.87
C ILE A 774 -38.22 5.51 -0.21
N GLY A 775 -37.64 4.32 -0.04
CA GLY A 775 -36.55 3.81 -0.88
C GLY A 775 -35.15 4.01 -0.29
N ASP A 776 -34.97 4.86 0.71
CA ASP A 776 -33.69 4.98 1.42
C ASP A 776 -33.38 3.68 2.19
N LYS A 777 -32.07 3.41 2.36
CA LYS A 777 -31.57 2.15 2.91
C LYS A 777 -31.02 2.36 4.31
N PHE A 778 -31.46 1.52 5.23
CA PHE A 778 -30.95 1.46 6.60
C PHE A 778 -30.39 0.07 6.88
N SER A 779 -29.51 -0.05 7.87
CA SER A 779 -28.94 -1.33 8.27
C SER A 779 -28.71 -1.35 9.77
N SER A 780 -28.96 -2.51 10.38
CA SER A 780 -28.39 -2.81 11.70
C SER A 780 -26.88 -3.02 11.58
N ARG A 781 -26.19 -3.18 12.72
CA ARG A 781 -24.76 -3.54 12.74
C ARG A 781 -24.46 -5.03 12.47
N HIS A 782 -25.40 -5.77 11.89
CA HIS A 782 -25.25 -7.21 11.62
C HIS A 782 -25.39 -7.53 10.12
N GLY A 783 -25.12 -6.56 9.25
CA GLY A 783 -25.28 -6.73 7.81
C GLY A 783 -26.74 -6.94 7.38
N GLN A 784 -27.70 -6.53 8.21
CA GLN A 784 -29.13 -6.65 7.91
C GLN A 784 -29.63 -5.34 7.30
N LYS A 785 -29.28 -5.17 6.02
CA LYS A 785 -29.75 -4.05 5.21
C LYS A 785 -31.23 -4.23 4.89
N GLY A 786 -31.96 -3.12 4.94
CA GLY A 786 -33.32 -3.04 4.45
C GLY A 786 -33.65 -1.71 3.80
N VAL A 787 -34.66 -1.73 2.93
CA VAL A 787 -35.18 -0.55 2.25
C VAL A 787 -36.40 -0.04 3.01
N MET A 788 -36.46 1.27 3.27
CA MET A 788 -37.63 1.86 3.91
C MET A 788 -38.81 1.80 2.93
N SER A 789 -39.79 0.94 3.22
CA SER A 789 -40.96 0.73 2.37
C SER A 789 -42.03 1.79 2.60
N GLN A 790 -42.33 2.09 3.86
CA GLN A 790 -43.34 3.08 4.21
C GLN A 790 -43.04 3.80 5.52
N LYS A 791 -43.51 5.05 5.62
CA LYS A 791 -43.58 5.81 6.86
C LYS A 791 -44.96 5.56 7.48
N TRP A 792 -45.02 4.74 8.52
CA TRP A 792 -46.28 4.31 9.10
C TRP A 792 -46.75 5.29 10.19
N PRO A 793 -48.01 5.76 10.16
CA PRO A 793 -48.53 6.67 11.19
C PRO A 793 -48.44 6.06 12.58
N CYS A 794 -48.02 6.85 13.58
CA CYS A 794 -47.87 6.37 14.96
C CYS A 794 -49.20 5.87 15.56
N ILE A 795 -50.34 6.43 15.14
CA ILE A 795 -51.68 6.00 15.54
C ILE A 795 -52.01 4.55 15.16
N ASP A 796 -51.38 4.06 14.08
CA ASP A 796 -51.63 2.72 13.54
C ASP A 796 -50.46 1.77 13.84
N MET A 797 -49.43 2.23 14.56
CA MET A 797 -48.31 1.39 15.01
C MET A 797 -48.73 0.55 16.23
N PRO A 798 -48.20 -0.68 16.37
CA PRO A 798 -48.37 -1.43 17.61
C PRO A 798 -47.71 -0.67 18.77
N PHE A 799 -48.32 -0.73 19.96
CA PHE A 799 -47.79 -0.16 21.19
C PHE A 799 -47.57 -1.25 22.23
N SER A 800 -46.51 -1.11 23.04
CA SER A 800 -46.26 -1.98 24.20
C SER A 800 -47.24 -1.71 25.34
N GLU A 801 -47.24 -2.57 26.36
CA GLU A 801 -48.00 -2.33 27.60
C GLU A 801 -47.61 -1.01 28.28
N SER A 802 -46.36 -0.57 28.14
CA SER A 802 -45.87 0.73 28.61
C SER A 802 -46.29 1.93 27.74
N GLY A 803 -46.99 1.69 26.63
CA GLY A 803 -47.43 2.71 25.69
C GLY A 803 -46.37 3.18 24.70
N MET A 804 -45.23 2.48 24.57
CA MET A 804 -44.18 2.81 23.60
C MET A 804 -44.51 2.23 22.22
N GLN A 805 -44.40 3.04 21.18
CA GLN A 805 -44.42 2.59 19.79
C GLN A 805 -42.98 2.37 19.29
N PRO A 806 -42.73 1.34 18.46
CA PRO A 806 -41.41 1.14 17.88
C PRO A 806 -41.09 2.24 16.85
N ASP A 807 -39.80 2.59 16.73
CA ASP A 807 -39.30 3.48 15.68
C ASP A 807 -39.19 2.74 14.35
N ILE A 808 -38.82 1.46 14.42
CA ILE A 808 -38.60 0.58 13.27
C ILE A 808 -39.31 -0.75 13.50
N ILE A 809 -40.02 -1.25 12.49
CA ILE A 809 -40.48 -2.64 12.43
C ILE A 809 -39.63 -3.39 11.42
N ILE A 810 -39.17 -4.56 11.83
CA ILE A 810 -38.51 -5.53 10.95
C ILE A 810 -39.26 -6.85 10.96
N ASN A 811 -39.36 -7.46 9.78
CA ASN A 811 -40.04 -8.72 9.62
C ASN A 811 -39.21 -9.91 10.17
N PRO A 812 -39.78 -10.79 11.01
CA PRO A 812 -39.12 -12.00 11.50
C PRO A 812 -38.64 -12.93 10.37
N HIS A 813 -39.26 -12.91 9.19
CA HIS A 813 -38.84 -13.73 8.06
C HIS A 813 -37.44 -13.37 7.51
N ALA A 814 -36.90 -12.20 7.87
CA ALA A 814 -35.55 -11.79 7.50
C ALA A 814 -34.45 -12.46 8.34
N PHE A 815 -34.78 -13.23 9.39
CA PHE A 815 -33.80 -13.84 10.29
C PHE A 815 -33.39 -15.27 9.91
N PRO A 816 -34.31 -16.21 9.57
CA PRO A 816 -33.96 -17.61 9.32
C PRO A 816 -32.93 -17.81 8.20
N SER A 817 -33.05 -17.08 7.09
CA SER A 817 -32.13 -17.16 5.94
C SER A 817 -30.81 -16.41 6.18
N ARG A 818 -30.81 -15.43 7.09
CA ARG A 818 -29.64 -14.57 7.36
C ARG A 818 -28.80 -15.07 8.52
N MET A 819 -29.38 -15.84 9.44
CA MET A 819 -28.73 -16.43 10.62
C MET A 819 -27.90 -15.38 11.41
N THR A 820 -28.49 -14.20 11.60
CA THR A 820 -27.91 -13.08 12.39
C THR A 820 -28.45 -13.11 13.80
N ILE A 821 -27.99 -14.05 14.63
CA ILE A 821 -28.48 -14.26 16.01
C ILE A 821 -27.95 -13.18 16.95
N GLY A 822 -26.80 -12.57 16.63
CA GLY A 822 -26.22 -11.51 17.47
C GLY A 822 -27.01 -10.20 17.45
N LYS A 823 -27.99 -10.05 16.56
CA LYS A 823 -28.94 -8.94 16.53
C LYS A 823 -30.13 -9.26 17.42
#